data_AF-A0AAU3KHW4-F1
#
_entry.id   AF-A0AAU3KHW4-F1
#
_cell.length_a   1.000
_cell.length_b   1.000
_cell.length_c   1.000
_cell.angle_alpha   90.00
_cell.angle_beta   90.00
_cell.angle_gamma   90.00
#
_symmetry.space_group_name_H-M   'P 1'
#
loop_
_entity.id
_entity.type
_entity.pdbx_description
1 polymer ?
#
loop_
_entity_poly.entity_id
_entity_poly.type
_entity_poly.pdbx_seq_one_letter_code
_entity_poly.pdbx_strand_id
1 'polypeptide(L)'
;MPATGCGSAGAIGEWMLDNVVRIAIVGMGPRGLNVCERICANARQLGNSAGVELILLDSKQVGTGAVWRTDQPAQLLMNTVSEQVTVFTDDTVEMAGPVDRGPSLHEWANFIAKIGNFAGLPARAYREALRIRAESYPPRYFYGHYLRWAFERTRDRYAEWVHLREIVATAVDLRDGPGGLQELELSTGERVRGLHAVVLTQGHLGEEQPESPGSLPDSARRLGLGYVPPANAADIDVDRIPEGDPVLIRGLGLTFFDYLVLLTAGRGGVFKEADTELEYVASDREPVIIAGCRRGIPHHARGENQKGVDGRYAPLLLNPARIDRLRSRSRKLGDVSFRRDVWPLIAREVESVYYAALLSEQLSPQRLESFRDRYLTVPTDQDAAELLQRFHIRPQERWNWDSLVDPTGGRRFDRPGDFHDWLLAYLDTDVREARLGNVRGPVKAALDVLRDLRNEVRLVVDYGGISESSYRDDLDRWYTPMNAFLSIGPPASRIAELAALIRAGVVRVVGPGMQVDIDAERGLFVAGSPQVRGSQVQGRYLIDAWLPAPDLRRTADPLLRNLLDRNDVRGYAIGSPDGSSYRTGGLTIAPNTHHLVDGEGRIHPRRYAFGVPTESVRWVTAAGPRPGVNSVTLSDGDGIAREILTTHRYDEYANTPERHDDMAIECGLLSPVSVGVPVESLLGDDAWIEAMLEVELALARAEARLGMVPDSVAEHMAIAVREHEFSARDIAEAARGAANPVVTFVERLHRAVADIDPVSANYVHYGSTSQDILDTATMVIAARVLSIIITDLNTMLGSLAELARRHRDTPIAGRTLAMQAVPTTFGAKVAVWMQGLLDARDRLCQVRTGLPVQLGGAAGTLASYIECARGADSPLSQAPAGEIVERLTEEFAAELSLTVTATPWHTVRTPIADLAGALALTSGVLGKLAVDVISQSRTEIAELCEPAAAGRGESSAMPQKRNPVLSTMIRGAALQVPGLASTLFGALLAEDERPAGSWHSEWQPLRECLLLVGGAAHTAVELAAGLTADADRMTTNLTLTDGQIVSERLSIRLAPLLGKPVAKKTLQAAAYESQSTARPLADILAECPDIAMHIGRPELAELLRPENYLGAAPDLVDRVLRRM
;
A
#
# COMPACT_ATOMS: atom_id res chain seq x y z
N MET A 1 26.77 -43.53 -0.72
CA MET A 1 26.01 -44.71 -0.24
C MET A 1 25.39 -44.38 1.12
N PRO A 2 24.16 -44.84 1.41
CA PRO A 2 23.10 -43.99 1.96
C PRO A 2 22.46 -44.49 3.28
N ALA A 3 21.41 -43.75 3.73
CA ALA A 3 20.44 -44.02 4.81
C ALA A 3 20.95 -43.79 6.25
N THR A 4 20.23 -43.20 7.22
CA THR A 4 18.81 -42.89 7.42
C THR A 4 18.69 -41.81 8.52
N GLY A 5 17.62 -41.01 8.53
CA GLY A 5 17.32 -40.13 9.67
C GLY A 5 16.26 -39.08 9.36
N CYS A 6 15.02 -39.52 9.16
CA CYS A 6 13.84 -38.66 9.11
C CYS A 6 13.67 -37.98 10.49
N GLY A 7 13.99 -36.69 10.57
CA GLY A 7 13.85 -35.87 11.77
C GLY A 7 12.49 -35.18 11.81
N SER A 8 11.53 -35.87 12.42
CA SER A 8 10.34 -35.39 13.12
C SER A 8 9.78 -34.00 12.78
N ALA A 9 8.53 -34.03 12.27
CA ALA A 9 7.50 -33.03 12.47
C ALA A 9 7.66 -32.26 13.79
N GLY A 10 8.07 -31.00 13.70
CA GLY A 10 7.98 -30.03 14.78
C GLY A 10 6.52 -29.62 14.95
N ALA A 11 5.89 -30.22 15.96
CA ALA A 11 4.63 -29.84 16.62
C ALA A 11 3.68 -28.89 15.85
N ILE A 12 2.65 -29.48 15.25
CA ILE A 12 1.34 -28.85 15.06
C ILE A 12 0.82 -28.55 16.47
N GLY A 13 1.05 -27.34 16.96
CA GLY A 13 0.40 -26.84 18.18
C GLY A 13 -1.06 -26.54 17.86
N GLU A 14 -1.93 -27.52 18.12
CA GLU A 14 -3.40 -27.40 18.23
C GLU A 14 -4.12 -26.58 17.14
N TRP A 15 -4.05 -27.04 15.88
CA TRP A 15 -5.06 -26.69 14.88
C TRP A 15 -6.03 -27.87 14.81
N MET A 16 -7.26 -27.71 15.31
CA MET A 16 -8.31 -28.71 15.12
C MET A 16 -8.60 -28.83 13.62
N LEU A 17 -8.09 -29.89 12.99
CA LEU A 17 -8.10 -30.12 11.54
C LEU A 17 -9.50 -30.14 10.91
N ASP A 18 -10.56 -30.21 11.71
CA ASP A 18 -11.95 -30.34 11.24
C ASP A 18 -12.58 -28.99 10.83
N ASN A 19 -11.98 -27.84 11.16
CA ASN A 19 -12.50 -26.50 10.81
C ASN A 19 -11.60 -25.66 9.87
N VAL A 20 -10.51 -26.22 9.30
CA VAL A 20 -9.55 -25.43 8.48
C VAL A 20 -10.05 -25.16 7.06
N VAL A 21 -10.02 -23.89 6.63
CA VAL A 21 -10.34 -23.51 5.24
C VAL A 21 -9.15 -23.84 4.32
N ARG A 22 -9.30 -24.90 3.53
CA ARG A 22 -8.29 -25.35 2.54
C ARG A 22 -8.50 -24.73 1.16
N ILE A 23 -7.48 -24.09 0.60
CA ILE A 23 -7.55 -23.43 -0.71
C ILE A 23 -6.37 -23.90 -1.56
N ALA A 24 -6.61 -24.25 -2.82
CA ALA A 24 -5.54 -24.58 -3.76
C ALA A 24 -5.31 -23.45 -4.78
N ILE A 25 -4.05 -23.13 -5.06
CA ILE A 25 -3.65 -22.20 -6.13
C ILE A 25 -2.84 -22.99 -7.16
N VAL A 26 -3.36 -23.07 -8.39
CA VAL A 26 -2.70 -23.76 -9.51
C VAL A 26 -1.98 -22.72 -10.37
N GLY A 27 -0.64 -22.77 -10.38
CA GLY A 27 0.22 -21.85 -11.14
C GLY A 27 0.87 -20.78 -10.28
N MET A 28 1.93 -21.12 -9.55
CA MET A 28 2.60 -20.20 -8.63
C MET A 28 3.66 -19.29 -9.27
N GLY A 29 3.31 -18.67 -10.39
CA GLY A 29 4.01 -17.51 -10.94
C GLY A 29 3.58 -16.19 -10.28
N PRO A 30 3.86 -15.01 -10.88
CA PRO A 30 3.51 -13.72 -10.29
C PRO A 30 2.02 -13.54 -9.95
N ARG A 31 1.10 -14.20 -10.68
CA ARG A 31 -0.35 -14.12 -10.42
C ARG A 31 -0.76 -14.99 -9.24
N GLY A 32 -0.32 -16.25 -9.22
CA GLY A 32 -0.52 -17.14 -8.08
C GLY A 32 0.13 -16.58 -6.81
N LEU A 33 1.33 -15.98 -6.91
CA LEU A 33 1.97 -15.30 -5.79
C LEU A 33 1.15 -14.12 -5.28
N ASN A 34 0.59 -13.30 -6.18
CA ASN A 34 -0.29 -12.21 -5.77
C ASN A 34 -1.53 -12.72 -5.03
N VAL A 35 -2.26 -13.72 -5.55
CA VAL A 35 -3.42 -14.29 -4.86
C VAL A 35 -3.02 -14.91 -3.51
N CYS A 36 -1.92 -15.66 -3.46
CA CYS A 36 -1.38 -16.25 -2.23
C CYS A 36 -1.13 -15.17 -1.17
N GLU A 37 -0.44 -14.10 -1.55
CA GLU A 37 -0.09 -13.01 -0.66
C GLU A 37 -1.33 -12.22 -0.20
N ARG A 38 -2.30 -11.98 -1.10
CA ARG A 38 -3.58 -11.35 -0.76
C ARG A 38 -4.44 -12.21 0.16
N ILE A 39 -4.47 -13.55 -0.01
CA ILE A 39 -5.16 -14.43 0.93
C ILE A 39 -4.48 -14.35 2.31
N CYS A 40 -3.15 -14.40 2.38
CA CYS A 40 -2.44 -14.25 3.65
C CYS A 40 -2.74 -12.92 4.36
N ALA A 41 -2.69 -11.81 3.61
CA ALA A 41 -2.95 -10.48 4.15
C ALA A 41 -4.40 -10.32 4.65
N ASN A 42 -5.39 -10.81 3.89
CA ASN A 42 -6.80 -10.76 4.28
C ASN A 42 -7.15 -11.75 5.41
N ALA A 43 -6.55 -12.94 5.44
CA ALA A 43 -6.76 -13.91 6.52
C ALA A 43 -6.36 -13.34 7.90
N ARG A 44 -5.25 -12.60 7.93
CA ARG A 44 -4.82 -11.85 9.13
C ARG A 44 -5.82 -10.76 9.52
N GLN A 45 -6.30 -9.96 8.56
CA GLN A 45 -7.23 -8.85 8.86
C GLN A 45 -8.59 -9.38 9.35
N LEU A 46 -9.09 -10.46 8.74
CA LEU A 46 -10.40 -11.01 9.04
C LEU A 46 -10.41 -11.86 10.32
N GLY A 47 -9.25 -12.25 10.86
CA GLY A 47 -9.19 -13.03 12.10
C GLY A 47 -9.84 -14.41 11.98
N ASN A 48 -9.53 -15.14 10.91
CA ASN A 48 -10.13 -16.45 10.63
C ASN A 48 -9.70 -17.50 11.68
N SER A 49 -10.54 -17.68 12.72
CA SER A 49 -10.31 -18.58 13.87
C SER A 49 -10.21 -20.05 13.50
N ALA A 50 -10.75 -20.43 12.34
CA ALA A 50 -10.71 -21.77 11.77
C ALA A 50 -9.33 -22.15 11.20
N GLY A 51 -8.48 -21.15 10.91
CA GLY A 51 -7.20 -21.34 10.26
C GLY A 51 -7.30 -21.54 8.73
N VAL A 52 -6.30 -21.08 7.97
CA VAL A 52 -6.26 -21.24 6.49
C VAL A 52 -5.08 -22.13 6.08
N GLU A 53 -5.34 -23.12 5.22
CA GLU A 53 -4.29 -23.90 4.55
C GLU A 53 -4.28 -23.57 3.05
N LEU A 54 -3.14 -23.07 2.56
CA LEU A 54 -2.92 -22.85 1.13
C LEU A 54 -2.05 -23.96 0.54
N ILE A 55 -2.60 -24.67 -0.42
CA ILE A 55 -1.87 -25.65 -1.23
C ILE A 55 -1.44 -24.98 -2.53
N LEU A 56 -0.13 -24.82 -2.70
CA LEU A 56 0.48 -24.00 -3.72
C LEU A 56 1.13 -24.91 -4.77
N LEU A 57 0.58 -24.94 -5.99
CA LEU A 57 1.01 -25.86 -7.03
C LEU A 57 1.68 -25.15 -8.21
N ASP A 58 2.81 -25.68 -8.66
CA ASP A 58 3.42 -25.30 -9.94
C ASP A 58 4.14 -26.48 -10.60
N SER A 59 4.16 -26.53 -11.92
CA SER A 59 4.79 -27.64 -12.66
C SER A 59 6.32 -27.57 -12.67
N LYS A 60 6.91 -26.43 -12.31
CA LYS A 60 8.36 -26.23 -12.29
C LYS A 60 8.86 -25.76 -10.93
N GLN A 61 8.37 -24.61 -10.44
CA GLN A 61 8.91 -23.98 -9.24
C GLN A 61 7.87 -23.07 -8.59
N VAL A 62 7.51 -23.39 -7.34
CA VAL A 62 6.56 -22.58 -6.55
C VAL A 62 7.17 -21.22 -6.19
N GLY A 63 6.39 -20.16 -6.40
CA GLY A 63 6.76 -18.77 -6.13
C GLY A 63 7.30 -18.02 -7.37
N THR A 64 7.84 -18.72 -8.36
CA THR A 64 8.37 -18.11 -9.59
C THR A 64 7.59 -18.51 -10.84
N GLY A 65 6.98 -19.70 -10.83
CA GLY A 65 6.33 -20.31 -11.96
C GLY A 65 7.29 -20.75 -13.07
N ALA A 66 6.73 -21.34 -14.13
CA ALA A 66 7.51 -21.85 -15.25
C ALA A 66 8.28 -20.78 -16.05
N VAL A 67 7.79 -19.53 -16.10
CA VAL A 67 8.37 -18.46 -16.93
C VAL A 67 9.57 -17.77 -16.28
N TRP A 68 9.62 -17.70 -14.96
CA TRP A 68 10.62 -16.89 -14.22
C TRP A 68 11.54 -17.76 -13.36
N ARG A 69 11.85 -18.98 -13.80
CA ARG A 69 12.75 -19.90 -13.08
C ARG A 69 14.11 -19.28 -12.77
N THR A 70 14.64 -19.60 -11.60
CA THR A 70 15.93 -19.09 -11.09
C THR A 70 17.15 -19.64 -11.82
N ASP A 71 16.99 -20.68 -12.64
CA ASP A 71 18.07 -21.40 -13.33
C ASP A 71 18.25 -20.99 -14.81
N GLN A 72 17.48 -20.01 -15.30
CA GLN A 72 17.53 -19.59 -16.69
C GLN A 72 18.89 -18.98 -17.13
N PRO A 73 19.21 -19.03 -18.43
CA PRO A 73 20.36 -18.33 -19.00
C PRO A 73 20.36 -16.83 -18.67
N ALA A 74 21.54 -16.27 -18.38
CA ALA A 74 21.70 -14.88 -17.93
C ALA A 74 21.31 -13.87 -19.00
N GLN A 75 21.39 -14.31 -20.24
CA GLN A 75 21.18 -13.48 -21.40
C GLN A 75 19.69 -13.30 -21.72
N LEU A 76 18.78 -14.05 -21.08
CA LEU A 76 17.34 -13.80 -21.20
C LEU A 76 16.94 -12.65 -20.27
N LEU A 77 16.49 -11.54 -20.85
CA LEU A 77 16.16 -10.32 -20.10
C LEU A 77 14.64 -10.13 -19.96
N MET A 78 14.27 -9.35 -18.96
CA MET A 78 12.96 -8.73 -18.86
C MET A 78 12.83 -7.59 -19.89
N ASN A 79 11.58 -7.25 -20.23
CA ASN A 79 11.25 -6.12 -21.10
C ASN A 79 10.73 -4.90 -20.32
N THR A 80 10.94 -4.89 -19.00
CA THR A 80 10.58 -3.82 -18.07
C THR A 80 11.83 -3.47 -17.26
N VAL A 81 12.06 -2.18 -17.04
CA VAL A 81 13.20 -1.69 -16.24
C VAL A 81 13.00 -2.01 -14.75
N SER A 82 14.08 -2.21 -14.03
CA SER A 82 14.04 -2.78 -12.67
C SER A 82 13.28 -1.93 -11.65
N GLU A 83 13.31 -0.60 -11.77
CA GLU A 83 12.59 0.31 -10.88
C GLU A 83 11.07 0.28 -11.07
N GLN A 84 10.59 -0.22 -12.22
CA GLN A 84 9.16 -0.31 -12.56
C GLN A 84 8.59 -1.71 -12.32
N VAL A 85 9.22 -2.52 -11.47
CA VAL A 85 8.79 -3.91 -11.20
C VAL A 85 8.53 -4.09 -9.71
N THR A 86 7.33 -4.55 -9.37
CA THR A 86 6.95 -4.96 -8.01
C THR A 86 5.95 -6.11 -8.03
N VAL A 87 5.84 -6.81 -6.90
CA VAL A 87 4.74 -7.74 -6.59
C VAL A 87 3.95 -7.33 -5.35
N PHE A 88 4.29 -6.20 -4.74
CA PHE A 88 3.66 -5.71 -3.52
C PHE A 88 2.65 -4.60 -3.80
N THR A 89 1.68 -4.49 -2.90
CA THR A 89 0.69 -3.42 -2.90
C THR A 89 1.24 -2.13 -2.30
N ASP A 90 0.68 -1.00 -2.72
CA ASP A 90 0.90 0.33 -2.16
C ASP A 90 -0.42 1.11 -2.12
N ASP A 91 -0.42 2.35 -1.62
CA ASP A 91 -1.66 3.13 -1.43
C ASP A 91 -2.35 3.52 -2.72
N THR A 92 -1.68 3.38 -3.86
CA THR A 92 -2.27 3.70 -5.16
C THR A 92 -3.17 2.58 -5.66
N VAL A 93 -3.07 1.37 -5.09
CA VAL A 93 -3.91 0.22 -5.45
C VAL A 93 -5.26 0.32 -4.76
N GLU A 94 -6.32 0.52 -5.53
CA GLU A 94 -7.69 0.53 -5.03
C GLU A 94 -8.15 -0.90 -4.74
N MET A 95 -8.22 -1.28 -3.47
CA MET A 95 -8.62 -2.61 -3.01
C MET A 95 -9.23 -2.54 -1.60
N ALA A 96 -9.93 -3.60 -1.18
CA ALA A 96 -10.63 -3.64 0.11
C ALA A 96 -9.78 -4.27 1.23
N GLY A 97 -8.88 -5.19 0.89
CA GLY A 97 -7.93 -5.78 1.82
C GLY A 97 -6.79 -4.83 2.21
N PRO A 98 -5.97 -5.23 3.19
CA PRO A 98 -4.92 -4.36 3.72
C PRO A 98 -3.77 -4.18 2.72
N VAL A 99 -3.19 -2.98 2.69
CA VAL A 99 -1.96 -2.71 1.95
C VAL A 99 -0.78 -3.42 2.65
N ASP A 100 -0.16 -4.39 1.98
CA ASP A 100 1.14 -4.97 2.40
C ASP A 100 2.24 -4.46 1.47
N ARG A 101 3.01 -3.50 1.99
CA ARG A 101 4.10 -2.88 1.24
C ARG A 101 5.34 -3.76 1.21
N GLY A 102 6.06 -3.66 0.10
CA GLY A 102 7.39 -4.22 -0.04
C GLY A 102 8.19 -3.48 -1.11
N PRO A 103 9.50 -3.77 -1.18
CA PRO A 103 10.39 -3.09 -2.11
C PRO A 103 10.06 -3.50 -3.55
N SER A 104 10.20 -2.55 -4.48
CA SER A 104 10.41 -2.84 -5.90
C SER A 104 11.64 -3.73 -6.11
N LEU A 105 11.75 -4.34 -7.28
CA LEU A 105 12.92 -5.17 -7.64
C LEU A 105 14.24 -4.39 -7.50
N HIS A 106 14.25 -3.12 -7.92
CA HIS A 106 15.43 -2.26 -7.78
C HIS A 106 15.78 -1.98 -6.32
N GLU A 107 14.78 -1.60 -5.50
CA GLU A 107 15.00 -1.33 -4.07
C GLU A 107 15.49 -2.57 -3.32
N TRP A 108 14.95 -3.74 -3.65
CA TRP A 108 15.40 -5.02 -3.09
C TRP A 108 16.85 -5.33 -3.46
N ALA A 109 17.22 -5.17 -4.72
CA ALA A 109 18.59 -5.40 -5.18
C ALA A 109 19.58 -4.40 -4.54
N ASN A 110 19.21 -3.12 -4.47
CA ASN A 110 20.01 -2.06 -3.84
C ASN A 110 20.18 -2.28 -2.33
N PHE A 111 19.14 -2.78 -1.66
CA PHE A 111 19.23 -3.18 -0.26
C PHE A 111 20.27 -4.28 -0.09
N ILE A 112 20.16 -5.39 -0.84
CA ILE A 112 21.12 -6.50 -0.81
C ILE A 112 22.55 -6.04 -1.11
N ALA A 113 22.73 -5.16 -2.09
CA ALA A 113 24.03 -4.62 -2.45
C ALA A 113 24.69 -3.81 -1.32
N LYS A 114 23.89 -3.10 -0.51
CA LYS A 114 24.37 -2.26 0.60
C LYS A 114 24.63 -3.04 1.88
N ILE A 115 23.73 -3.97 2.21
CA ILE A 115 23.83 -4.72 3.47
C ILE A 115 24.68 -5.97 3.34
N GLY A 116 24.85 -6.53 2.14
CA GLY A 116 25.53 -7.80 1.92
C GLY A 116 24.56 -8.96 1.65
N ASN A 117 25.09 -10.14 1.31
CA ASN A 117 24.31 -11.31 0.89
C ASN A 117 23.57 -12.03 2.04
N PHE A 118 22.93 -11.29 2.94
CA PHE A 118 22.13 -11.83 4.05
C PHE A 118 20.91 -12.62 3.58
N ALA A 119 20.43 -12.37 2.37
CA ALA A 119 19.37 -13.14 1.73
C ALA A 119 19.80 -14.53 1.24
N GLY A 120 21.08 -14.91 1.41
CA GLY A 120 21.58 -16.23 1.00
C GLY A 120 21.50 -16.47 -0.51
N LEU A 121 21.52 -15.41 -1.32
CA LEU A 121 21.41 -15.55 -2.77
C LEU A 121 22.60 -16.35 -3.33
N PRO A 122 22.39 -17.15 -4.39
CA PRO A 122 23.50 -17.73 -5.14
C PRO A 122 24.48 -16.66 -5.61
N ALA A 123 25.77 -16.95 -5.62
CA ALA A 123 26.82 -15.98 -5.94
C ALA A 123 26.60 -15.25 -7.28
N ARG A 124 26.00 -15.93 -8.26
CA ARG A 124 25.61 -15.33 -9.54
C ARG A 124 24.54 -14.24 -9.37
N ALA A 125 23.46 -14.53 -8.65
CA ALA A 125 22.39 -13.57 -8.39
C ALA A 125 22.86 -12.41 -7.51
N TYR A 126 23.71 -12.69 -6.51
CA TYR A 126 24.29 -11.62 -5.68
C TYR A 126 25.16 -10.64 -6.50
N ARG A 127 25.98 -11.15 -7.44
CA ARG A 127 26.75 -10.28 -8.35
C ARG A 127 25.86 -9.45 -9.26
N GLU A 128 24.70 -9.97 -9.66
CA GLU A 128 23.71 -9.22 -10.43
C GLU A 128 23.14 -8.05 -9.60
N ALA A 129 22.78 -8.31 -8.33
CA ALA A 129 22.29 -7.29 -7.41
C ALA A 129 23.29 -6.11 -7.24
N LEU A 130 24.59 -6.39 -7.26
CA LEU A 130 25.64 -5.37 -7.18
C LEU A 130 25.76 -4.50 -8.44
N ARG A 131 25.27 -4.97 -9.59
CA ARG A 131 25.45 -4.30 -10.90
C ARG A 131 24.20 -3.56 -11.36
N ILE A 132 23.02 -4.04 -10.98
CA ILE A 132 21.76 -3.53 -11.49
C ILE A 132 21.53 -2.07 -11.09
N ARG A 133 21.09 -1.26 -12.06
CA ARG A 133 20.67 0.15 -11.90
C ARG A 133 19.16 0.28 -12.09
N ALA A 134 18.57 1.40 -11.71
CA ALA A 134 17.13 1.61 -11.76
C ALA A 134 16.56 1.36 -13.17
N GLU A 135 17.23 1.90 -14.16
CA GLU A 135 16.97 1.84 -15.59
C GLU A 135 17.39 0.53 -16.27
N SER A 136 18.05 -0.38 -15.54
CA SER A 136 18.51 -1.66 -16.11
C SER A 136 17.34 -2.58 -16.45
N TYR A 137 17.48 -3.34 -17.54
CA TYR A 137 16.61 -4.47 -17.86
C TYR A 137 17.20 -5.75 -17.22
N PRO A 138 16.66 -6.21 -16.07
CA PRO A 138 17.21 -7.35 -15.35
C PRO A 138 17.11 -8.66 -16.15
N PRO A 139 18.06 -9.60 -15.94
CA PRO A 139 17.88 -10.98 -16.34
C PRO A 139 16.64 -11.62 -15.71
N ARG A 140 15.94 -12.49 -16.46
CA ARG A 140 14.73 -13.19 -15.97
C ARG A 140 15.00 -14.04 -14.74
N TYR A 141 16.17 -14.70 -14.68
CA TYR A 141 16.56 -15.52 -13.53
C TYR A 141 16.70 -14.69 -12.24
N PHE A 142 17.14 -13.43 -12.36
CA PHE A 142 17.31 -12.54 -11.22
C PHE A 142 15.96 -12.06 -10.68
N TYR A 143 15.01 -11.75 -11.57
CA TYR A 143 13.62 -11.53 -11.17
C TYR A 143 12.98 -12.77 -10.55
N GLY A 144 13.32 -13.96 -11.03
CA GLY A 144 12.96 -15.23 -10.37
C GLY A 144 13.40 -15.29 -8.91
N HIS A 145 14.61 -14.85 -8.60
CA HIS A 145 15.08 -14.77 -7.21
C HIS A 145 14.32 -13.73 -6.38
N TYR A 146 13.95 -12.59 -6.96
CA TYR A 146 13.09 -11.61 -6.29
C TYR A 146 11.70 -12.17 -5.99
N LEU A 147 11.08 -12.88 -6.95
CA LEU A 147 9.79 -13.55 -6.75
C LEU A 147 9.86 -14.62 -5.65
N ARG A 148 10.91 -15.45 -5.67
CA ARG A 148 11.11 -16.48 -4.64
C ARG A 148 11.31 -15.85 -3.26
N TRP A 149 12.10 -14.79 -3.18
CA TRP A 149 12.28 -14.04 -1.93
C TRP A 149 10.97 -13.40 -1.44
N ALA A 150 10.17 -12.82 -2.34
CA ALA A 150 8.87 -12.23 -1.98
C ALA A 150 7.90 -13.30 -1.46
N PHE A 151 7.89 -14.48 -2.09
CA PHE A 151 7.13 -15.64 -1.61
C PHE A 151 7.58 -16.10 -0.21
N GLU A 152 8.89 -16.25 0.01
CA GLU A 152 9.46 -16.66 1.30
C GLU A 152 9.15 -15.63 2.40
N ARG A 153 9.25 -14.33 2.08
CA ARG A 153 8.83 -13.24 2.98
C ARG A 153 7.34 -13.39 3.35
N THR A 154 6.47 -13.65 2.39
CA THR A 154 5.03 -13.84 2.64
C THR A 154 4.78 -15.06 3.53
N ARG A 155 5.42 -16.20 3.23
CA ARG A 155 5.34 -17.40 4.07
C ARG A 155 5.72 -17.10 5.51
N ASP A 156 6.90 -16.50 5.71
CA ASP A 156 7.46 -16.30 7.04
C ASP A 156 6.68 -15.23 7.83
N ARG A 157 6.18 -14.20 7.14
CA ARG A 157 5.39 -13.11 7.75
C ARG A 157 4.00 -13.55 8.22
N TYR A 158 3.38 -14.52 7.55
CA TYR A 158 1.98 -14.91 7.82
C TYR A 158 1.83 -16.34 8.38
N ALA A 159 2.94 -16.97 8.79
CA ALA A 159 2.97 -18.34 9.30
C ALA A 159 2.06 -18.62 10.50
N GLU A 160 1.69 -17.57 11.26
CA GLU A 160 0.75 -17.67 12.40
C GLU A 160 -0.71 -17.82 11.96
N TRP A 161 -1.10 -17.29 10.79
CA TRP A 161 -2.49 -17.28 10.31
C TRP A 161 -2.75 -18.28 9.18
N VAL A 162 -1.70 -18.60 8.41
CA VAL A 162 -1.83 -19.39 7.19
C VAL A 162 -0.72 -20.44 7.10
N HIS A 163 -1.13 -21.70 6.94
CA HIS A 163 -0.22 -22.79 6.62
C HIS A 163 -0.03 -22.88 5.10
N LEU A 164 1.22 -22.83 4.63
CA LEU A 164 1.53 -22.98 3.20
C LEU A 164 2.15 -24.34 2.92
N ARG A 165 1.54 -25.10 1.99
CA ARG A 165 2.05 -26.38 1.49
C ARG A 165 2.45 -26.25 0.02
N GLU A 166 3.74 -26.34 -0.26
CA GLU A 166 4.28 -26.30 -1.63
C GLU A 166 4.20 -27.69 -2.30
N ILE A 167 3.69 -27.77 -3.53
CA ILE A 167 3.67 -29.00 -4.33
C ILE A 167 4.21 -28.69 -5.74
N VAL A 168 5.29 -29.37 -6.12
CA VAL A 168 5.85 -29.28 -7.48
C VAL A 168 5.30 -30.44 -8.31
N ALA A 169 4.16 -30.22 -8.96
CA ALA A 169 3.51 -31.17 -9.85
C ALA A 169 2.57 -30.44 -10.81
N THR A 170 2.30 -31.03 -11.97
CA THR A 170 1.22 -30.57 -12.85
C THR A 170 -0.12 -31.06 -12.29
N ALA A 171 -1.08 -30.17 -12.11
CA ALA A 171 -2.48 -30.53 -11.88
C ALA A 171 -3.09 -31.04 -13.18
N VAL A 172 -3.76 -32.19 -13.16
CA VAL A 172 -4.28 -32.84 -14.36
C VAL A 172 -5.80 -32.92 -14.38
N ASP A 173 -6.46 -32.91 -13.24
CA ASP A 173 -7.93 -32.91 -13.17
C ASP A 173 -8.44 -32.20 -11.91
N LEU A 174 -9.67 -31.69 -11.96
CA LEU A 174 -10.37 -31.04 -10.85
C LEU A 174 -11.85 -31.46 -10.86
N ARG A 175 -12.33 -31.99 -9.75
CA ARG A 175 -13.68 -32.55 -9.62
C ARG A 175 -14.37 -32.12 -8.33
N ASP A 176 -15.70 -32.21 -8.33
CA ASP A 176 -16.48 -32.11 -7.11
C ASP A 176 -16.36 -33.41 -6.31
N GLY A 177 -16.06 -33.24 -5.03
CA GLY A 177 -16.07 -34.26 -4.00
C GLY A 177 -17.31 -34.17 -3.10
N PRO A 178 -17.32 -34.92 -1.98
CA PRO A 178 -18.43 -34.91 -1.03
C PRO A 178 -18.72 -33.50 -0.49
N GLY A 179 -20.00 -33.15 -0.35
CA GLY A 179 -20.42 -31.83 0.15
C GLY A 179 -20.12 -30.65 -0.78
N GLY A 180 -19.77 -30.91 -2.05
CA GLY A 180 -19.38 -29.86 -3.01
C GLY A 180 -17.96 -29.33 -2.82
N LEU A 181 -17.18 -29.86 -1.88
CA LEU A 181 -15.75 -29.58 -1.76
C LEU A 181 -15.00 -30.08 -2.99
N GLN A 182 -13.85 -29.50 -3.28
CA GLN A 182 -13.11 -29.76 -4.51
C GLN A 182 -12.00 -30.80 -4.30
N GLU A 183 -11.71 -31.57 -5.35
CA GLU A 183 -10.66 -32.59 -5.39
C GLU A 183 -9.78 -32.38 -6.63
N LEU A 184 -8.49 -32.18 -6.41
CA LEU A 184 -7.48 -31.97 -7.45
C LEU A 184 -6.65 -33.24 -7.64
N GLU A 185 -6.55 -33.73 -8.88
CA GLU A 185 -5.66 -34.83 -9.25
C GLU A 185 -4.35 -34.29 -9.83
N LEU A 186 -3.22 -34.85 -9.39
CA LEU A 186 -1.89 -34.46 -9.81
C LEU A 186 -1.29 -35.49 -10.77
N SER A 187 -0.36 -35.04 -11.62
CA SER A 187 0.43 -35.89 -12.53
C SER A 187 1.24 -36.99 -11.83
N THR A 188 1.45 -36.89 -10.51
CA THR A 188 2.07 -37.92 -9.67
C THR A 188 1.10 -39.06 -9.29
N GLY A 189 -0.19 -38.91 -9.56
CA GLY A 189 -1.27 -39.77 -9.07
C GLY A 189 -1.80 -39.41 -7.68
N GLU A 190 -1.17 -38.44 -6.99
CA GLU A 190 -1.69 -37.91 -5.72
C GLU A 190 -2.99 -37.14 -5.94
N ARG A 191 -3.92 -37.24 -4.99
CA ARG A 191 -5.16 -36.46 -4.97
C ARG A 191 -5.24 -35.56 -3.74
N VAL A 192 -5.43 -34.27 -3.96
CA VAL A 192 -5.64 -33.26 -2.92
C VAL A 192 -7.14 -33.05 -2.75
N ARG A 193 -7.70 -33.48 -1.61
CA ARG A 193 -9.15 -33.51 -1.34
C ARG A 193 -9.56 -32.48 -0.30
N GLY A 194 -10.86 -32.17 -0.26
CA GLY A 194 -11.45 -31.31 0.78
C GLY A 194 -11.13 -29.83 0.59
N LEU A 195 -10.98 -29.39 -0.66
CA LEU A 195 -10.64 -28.01 -1.00
C LEU A 195 -11.91 -27.15 -0.99
N HIS A 196 -11.91 -26.09 -0.19
CA HIS A 196 -13.01 -25.13 -0.11
C HIS A 196 -13.03 -24.20 -1.31
N ALA A 197 -11.86 -23.87 -1.86
CA ALA A 197 -11.71 -23.11 -3.09
C ALA A 197 -10.49 -23.56 -3.92
N VAL A 198 -10.56 -23.38 -5.24
CA VAL A 198 -9.43 -23.58 -6.17
C VAL A 198 -9.31 -22.38 -7.10
N VAL A 199 -8.12 -21.79 -7.17
CA VAL A 199 -7.81 -20.63 -8.03
C VAL A 199 -6.85 -21.04 -9.13
N LEU A 200 -7.29 -20.90 -10.39
CA LEU A 200 -6.49 -21.18 -11.57
C LEU A 200 -5.73 -19.92 -12.00
N THR A 201 -4.41 -19.94 -11.86
CA THR A 201 -3.49 -18.80 -12.09
C THR A 201 -2.34 -19.14 -13.03
N GLN A 202 -2.52 -20.20 -13.83
CA GLN A 202 -1.51 -20.71 -14.76
C GLN A 202 -0.99 -19.61 -15.70
N GLY A 203 0.30 -19.69 -16.04
CA GLY A 203 0.96 -18.70 -16.91
C GLY A 203 0.65 -18.92 -18.39
N HIS A 204 1.64 -18.66 -19.24
CA HIS A 204 1.54 -19.00 -20.66
C HIS A 204 1.49 -20.52 -20.83
N LEU A 205 0.42 -21.02 -21.42
CA LEU A 205 0.18 -22.44 -21.65
C LEU A 205 0.57 -22.82 -23.08
N GLY A 206 0.97 -24.09 -23.26
CA GLY A 206 1.19 -24.64 -24.59
C GLY A 206 -0.12 -24.80 -25.36
N GLU A 207 -0.01 -24.95 -26.67
CA GLU A 207 -1.15 -25.20 -27.55
C GLU A 207 -0.98 -26.55 -28.26
N GLU A 208 -2.05 -27.33 -28.33
CA GLU A 208 -2.11 -28.51 -29.19
C GLU A 208 -2.02 -28.08 -30.65
N GLN A 209 -1.09 -28.72 -31.35
CA GLN A 209 -0.91 -28.50 -32.77
C GLN A 209 -1.98 -29.28 -33.53
N PRO A 210 -2.71 -28.67 -34.46
CA PRO A 210 -3.68 -29.39 -35.27
C PRO A 210 -2.96 -30.49 -36.06
N GLU A 211 -3.32 -31.75 -35.82
CA GLU A 211 -2.84 -32.91 -36.60
C GLU A 211 -3.56 -33.02 -37.94
N SER A 212 -3.73 -31.90 -38.65
CA SER A 212 -4.29 -31.90 -39.99
C SER A 212 -3.26 -32.50 -40.96
N PRO A 213 -3.59 -33.61 -41.67
CA PRO A 213 -2.69 -34.19 -42.66
C PRO A 213 -2.28 -33.16 -43.70
N GLY A 214 -0.98 -33.02 -43.95
CA GLY A 214 -0.44 -32.03 -44.90
C GLY A 214 -0.22 -30.63 -44.34
N SER A 215 -0.48 -30.39 -43.05
CA SER A 215 0.00 -29.18 -42.39
C SER A 215 1.53 -29.12 -42.35
N LEU A 216 2.10 -27.92 -42.17
CA LEU A 216 3.54 -27.74 -42.06
C LEU A 216 4.16 -28.55 -40.90
N PRO A 217 3.58 -28.57 -39.67
CA PRO A 217 4.09 -29.39 -38.58
C PRO A 217 4.05 -30.90 -38.87
N ASP A 218 2.96 -31.40 -39.46
CA ASP A 218 2.82 -32.81 -39.86
C ASP A 218 3.87 -33.21 -40.91
N SER A 219 4.02 -32.38 -41.95
CA SER A 219 4.96 -32.62 -43.03
C SER A 219 6.41 -32.55 -42.55
N ALA A 220 6.74 -31.62 -41.65
CA ALA A 220 8.05 -31.55 -41.01
C ALA A 220 8.37 -32.82 -40.21
N ARG A 221 7.41 -33.32 -39.43
CA ARG A 221 7.55 -34.56 -38.63
C ARG A 221 7.80 -35.77 -39.53
N ARG A 222 7.02 -35.93 -40.61
CA ARG A 222 7.16 -37.05 -41.57
C ARG A 222 8.50 -37.06 -42.29
N LEU A 223 9.06 -35.88 -42.56
CA LEU A 223 10.35 -35.72 -43.26
C LEU A 223 11.55 -35.63 -42.30
N GLY A 224 11.35 -35.74 -40.98
CA GLY A 224 12.42 -35.64 -39.98
C GLY A 224 13.08 -34.26 -39.91
N LEU A 225 12.33 -33.20 -40.24
CA LEU A 225 12.78 -31.81 -40.15
C LEU A 225 12.69 -31.29 -38.71
N GLY A 226 13.63 -30.42 -38.33
CA GLY A 226 13.65 -29.80 -37.00
C GLY A 226 12.66 -28.64 -36.92
N TYR A 227 11.44 -28.89 -36.44
CA TYR A 227 10.43 -27.85 -36.25
C TYR A 227 10.20 -27.54 -34.78
N VAL A 228 10.33 -26.27 -34.41
CA VAL A 228 10.02 -25.74 -33.08
C VAL A 228 8.72 -24.92 -33.18
N PRO A 229 7.60 -25.40 -32.64
CA PRO A 229 6.34 -24.65 -32.63
C PRO A 229 6.41 -23.45 -31.68
N PRO A 230 5.40 -22.55 -31.71
CA PRO A 230 5.31 -21.43 -30.77
C PRO A 230 5.44 -21.89 -29.32
N ALA A 231 6.47 -21.41 -28.63
CA ALA A 231 6.83 -21.82 -27.28
C ALA A 231 7.71 -20.77 -26.59
N ASN A 232 7.89 -20.91 -25.27
CA ASN A 232 8.87 -20.12 -24.53
C ASN A 232 10.29 -20.59 -24.88
N ALA A 233 11.13 -19.68 -25.37
CA ALA A 233 12.50 -20.00 -25.78
C ALA A 233 13.35 -20.62 -24.66
N ALA A 234 13.07 -20.29 -23.39
CA ALA A 234 13.76 -20.90 -22.24
C ALA A 234 13.48 -22.40 -22.06
N ASP A 235 12.45 -22.94 -22.72
CA ASP A 235 12.07 -24.36 -22.64
C ASP A 235 12.55 -25.18 -23.84
N ILE A 236 13.19 -24.53 -24.81
CA ILE A 236 13.65 -25.16 -26.04
C ILE A 236 15.14 -25.47 -25.96
N ASP A 237 15.46 -26.73 -26.23
CA ASP A 237 16.83 -27.21 -26.40
C ASP A 237 17.39 -26.74 -27.75
N VAL A 238 17.93 -25.54 -27.76
CA VAL A 238 18.51 -24.90 -28.95
C VAL A 238 19.83 -25.55 -29.40
N ASP A 239 20.47 -26.37 -28.56
CA ASP A 239 21.75 -27.03 -28.89
C ASP A 239 21.57 -28.15 -29.93
N ARG A 240 20.32 -28.57 -30.18
CA ARG A 240 19.98 -29.48 -31.28
C ARG A 240 20.21 -28.90 -32.67
N ILE A 241 20.37 -27.58 -32.78
CA ILE A 241 20.64 -26.90 -34.04
C ILE A 241 22.16 -26.89 -34.26
N PRO A 242 22.70 -27.55 -35.30
CA PRO A 242 24.16 -27.62 -35.51
C PRO A 242 24.80 -26.25 -35.72
N GLU A 243 26.09 -26.16 -35.41
CA GLU A 243 26.93 -25.01 -35.78
C GLU A 243 26.98 -24.84 -37.30
N GLY A 244 26.95 -23.60 -37.79
CA GLY A 244 26.98 -23.29 -39.23
C GLY A 244 25.72 -23.65 -40.04
N ASP A 245 24.83 -24.52 -39.53
CA ASP A 245 23.61 -24.91 -40.23
C ASP A 245 22.61 -23.73 -40.34
N PRO A 246 21.91 -23.56 -41.48
CA PRO A 246 20.86 -22.56 -41.61
C PRO A 246 19.64 -22.89 -40.73
N VAL A 247 19.27 -21.96 -39.86
CA VAL A 247 18.03 -21.99 -39.07
C VAL A 247 17.09 -20.89 -39.53
N LEU A 248 15.89 -21.27 -39.95
CA LEU A 248 14.82 -20.34 -40.29
C LEU A 248 14.09 -19.94 -39.01
N ILE A 249 13.88 -18.63 -38.80
CA ILE A 249 13.10 -18.12 -37.67
C ILE A 249 11.96 -17.24 -38.20
N ARG A 250 10.73 -17.71 -38.00
CA ARG A 250 9.52 -16.96 -38.35
C ARG A 250 9.09 -16.14 -37.13
N GLY A 251 8.92 -14.84 -37.33
CA GLY A 251 8.62 -13.87 -36.28
C GLY A 251 9.84 -13.04 -35.87
N LEU A 252 9.64 -11.74 -35.66
CA LEU A 252 10.64 -10.76 -35.21
C LEU A 252 10.15 -10.00 -33.96
N GLY A 253 9.36 -10.68 -33.11
CA GLY A 253 8.84 -10.13 -31.85
C GLY A 253 9.79 -10.32 -30.68
N LEU A 254 9.29 -10.20 -29.45
CA LEU A 254 10.12 -10.36 -28.25
C LEU A 254 10.76 -11.75 -28.13
N THR A 255 10.03 -12.83 -28.45
CA THR A 255 10.56 -14.21 -28.41
C THR A 255 11.68 -14.43 -29.42
N PHE A 256 11.71 -13.70 -30.54
CA PHE A 256 12.81 -13.76 -31.49
C PHE A 256 14.13 -13.33 -30.85
N PHE A 257 14.13 -12.27 -30.04
CA PHE A 257 15.34 -11.81 -29.35
C PHE A 257 15.83 -12.83 -28.31
N ASP A 258 14.93 -13.62 -27.71
CA ASP A 258 15.35 -14.71 -26.82
C ASP A 258 16.12 -15.78 -27.60
N TYR A 259 15.58 -16.26 -28.73
CA TYR A 259 16.29 -17.21 -29.59
C TYR A 259 17.58 -16.64 -30.18
N LEU A 260 17.54 -15.38 -30.64
CA LEU A 260 18.69 -14.67 -31.18
C LEU A 260 19.87 -14.76 -30.23
N VAL A 261 19.64 -14.46 -28.95
CA VAL A 261 20.69 -14.37 -27.94
C VAL A 261 21.14 -15.75 -27.47
N LEU A 262 20.23 -16.74 -27.38
CA LEU A 262 20.58 -18.12 -27.08
C LEU A 262 21.46 -18.76 -28.17
N LEU A 263 21.17 -18.47 -29.45
CA LEU A 263 21.91 -19.00 -30.60
C LEU A 263 23.22 -18.25 -30.91
N THR A 264 23.45 -17.09 -30.28
CA THR A 264 24.64 -16.24 -30.50
C THR A 264 25.50 -16.14 -29.24
N ALA A 265 25.22 -15.18 -28.35
CA ALA A 265 25.95 -15.01 -27.09
C ALA A 265 25.86 -16.24 -26.18
N GLY A 266 24.75 -17.00 -26.22
CA GLY A 266 24.61 -18.29 -25.54
C GLY A 266 25.58 -19.35 -26.05
N ARG A 267 26.04 -19.22 -27.29
CA ARG A 267 27.07 -20.06 -27.91
C ARG A 267 28.48 -19.46 -27.83
N GLY A 268 28.67 -18.38 -27.07
CA GLY A 268 29.98 -17.83 -26.73
C GLY A 268 30.45 -16.67 -27.59
N GLY A 269 29.64 -16.18 -28.54
CA GLY A 269 29.95 -14.94 -29.23
C GLY A 269 29.81 -13.72 -28.31
N VAL A 270 30.48 -12.63 -28.69
CA VAL A 270 30.67 -11.47 -27.80
C VAL A 270 30.38 -10.17 -28.54
N PHE A 271 29.57 -9.31 -27.92
CA PHE A 271 29.38 -7.93 -28.37
C PHE A 271 30.47 -7.03 -27.76
N LYS A 272 31.08 -6.18 -28.59
CA LYS A 272 32.11 -5.20 -28.18
C LYS A 272 31.65 -3.80 -28.54
N GLU A 273 31.83 -2.85 -27.63
CA GLU A 273 31.66 -1.43 -27.95
C GLU A 273 32.85 -0.96 -28.77
N ALA A 274 32.58 -0.40 -29.96
CA ALA A 274 33.53 0.38 -30.75
C ALA A 274 33.17 1.88 -30.64
N ASP A 275 34.06 2.77 -31.09
CA ASP A 275 33.96 4.23 -30.91
C ASP A 275 32.63 4.84 -31.42
N THR A 276 31.96 4.20 -32.39
CA THR A 276 30.70 4.70 -32.98
C THR A 276 29.56 3.68 -33.02
N GLU A 277 29.83 2.37 -32.98
CA GLU A 277 28.83 1.31 -33.15
C GLU A 277 29.14 0.06 -32.31
N LEU A 278 28.15 -0.82 -32.14
CA LEU A 278 28.33 -2.12 -31.49
C LEU A 278 28.81 -3.15 -32.52
N GLU A 279 29.88 -3.87 -32.23
CA GLU A 279 30.43 -4.93 -33.07
C GLU A 279 30.15 -6.31 -32.46
N TYR A 280 29.91 -7.32 -33.30
CA TYR A 280 29.77 -8.71 -32.87
C TYR A 280 30.97 -9.54 -33.33
N VAL A 281 31.58 -10.26 -32.38
CA VAL A 281 32.63 -11.24 -32.63
C VAL A 281 32.03 -12.64 -32.48
N ALA A 282 31.95 -13.37 -33.59
CA ALA A 282 31.46 -14.74 -33.62
C ALA A 282 32.40 -15.70 -32.87
N SER A 283 31.82 -16.77 -32.34
CA SER A 283 32.52 -17.87 -31.69
C SER A 283 32.72 -19.10 -32.58
N ASP A 284 32.23 -19.02 -33.83
CA ASP A 284 32.17 -20.08 -34.83
C ASP A 284 31.24 -21.26 -34.45
N ARG A 285 30.47 -21.12 -33.35
CA ARG A 285 29.46 -22.10 -32.91
C ARG A 285 28.04 -21.69 -33.26
N GLU A 286 27.85 -20.47 -33.75
CA GLU A 286 26.57 -19.94 -34.17
C GLU A 286 26.03 -20.67 -35.41
N PRO A 287 24.71 -20.88 -35.52
CA PRO A 287 24.11 -21.24 -36.79
C PRO A 287 24.02 -20.00 -37.70
N VAL A 288 23.72 -20.22 -38.99
CA VAL A 288 23.33 -19.11 -39.88
C VAL A 288 21.85 -18.80 -39.63
N ILE A 289 21.57 -17.69 -38.96
CA ILE A 289 20.20 -17.31 -38.58
C ILE A 289 19.54 -16.59 -39.74
N ILE A 290 18.43 -17.12 -40.23
CA ILE A 290 17.65 -16.50 -41.30
C ILE A 290 16.23 -16.23 -40.81
N ALA A 291 15.91 -14.96 -40.60
CA ALA A 291 14.69 -14.55 -39.93
C ALA A 291 13.76 -13.74 -40.83
N GLY A 292 12.50 -13.64 -40.45
CA GLY A 292 11.54 -12.78 -41.12
C GLY A 292 10.17 -12.80 -40.49
N CYS A 293 9.34 -11.83 -40.84
CA CYS A 293 7.97 -11.73 -40.33
C CYS A 293 7.07 -11.06 -41.38
N ARG A 294 5.78 -10.92 -41.07
CA ARG A 294 4.83 -10.26 -41.97
C ARG A 294 5.23 -8.81 -42.32
N ARG A 295 5.76 -8.05 -41.37
CA ARG A 295 6.21 -6.66 -41.58
C ARG A 295 7.64 -6.54 -42.12
N GLY A 296 8.43 -7.61 -42.03
CA GLY A 296 9.86 -7.61 -42.40
C GLY A 296 10.79 -6.92 -41.40
N ILE A 297 10.25 -6.31 -40.35
CA ILE A 297 10.99 -5.53 -39.35
C ILE A 297 10.67 -6.03 -37.93
N PRO A 298 11.62 -5.90 -36.97
CA PRO A 298 11.37 -6.23 -35.58
C PRO A 298 10.46 -5.20 -34.90
N HIS A 299 9.94 -5.54 -33.72
CA HIS A 299 9.25 -4.56 -32.87
C HIS A 299 10.15 -3.35 -32.57
N HIS A 300 9.55 -2.16 -32.41
CA HIS A 300 10.28 -0.95 -32.07
C HIS A 300 11.02 -1.09 -30.74
N ALA A 301 12.24 -0.56 -30.67
CA ALA A 301 12.95 -0.35 -29.42
C ALA A 301 12.12 0.51 -28.46
N ARG A 302 12.15 0.16 -27.18
CA ARG A 302 11.68 1.07 -26.14
C ARG A 302 12.60 2.27 -26.02
N GLY A 303 12.01 3.45 -25.79
CA GLY A 303 12.76 4.61 -25.36
C GLY A 303 13.39 4.38 -23.98
N GLU A 304 14.58 4.91 -23.77
CA GLU A 304 15.22 4.94 -22.45
C GLU A 304 14.29 5.58 -21.42
N ASN A 305 14.20 4.97 -20.23
CA ASN A 305 13.27 5.41 -19.20
C ASN A 305 13.71 6.74 -18.61
N GLN A 306 12.86 7.76 -18.75
CA GLN A 306 13.01 9.10 -18.19
C GLN A 306 11.84 9.46 -17.26
N LYS A 307 10.88 8.54 -17.09
CA LYS A 307 9.70 8.72 -16.23
C LYS A 307 9.91 8.26 -14.79
N GLY A 308 11.06 7.66 -14.47
CA GLY A 308 11.34 7.09 -13.15
C GLY A 308 10.44 5.89 -12.82
N VAL A 309 10.10 5.76 -11.54
CA VAL A 309 9.40 4.62 -10.94
C VAL A 309 7.92 4.54 -11.38
N ASP A 310 7.18 5.63 -11.20
CA ASP A 310 5.72 5.68 -11.29
C ASP A 310 5.19 6.65 -12.35
N GLY A 311 6.07 7.46 -12.94
CA GLY A 311 5.69 8.43 -13.97
C GLY A 311 4.96 7.76 -15.15
N ARG A 312 3.79 8.29 -15.48
CA ARG A 312 2.98 7.87 -16.63
C ARG A 312 2.21 9.04 -17.23
N TYR A 313 1.81 8.89 -18.48
CA TYR A 313 0.85 9.80 -19.09
C TYR A 313 -0.52 9.68 -18.41
N ALA A 314 -1.12 10.82 -18.05
CA ALA A 314 -2.48 10.91 -17.53
C ALA A 314 -3.45 11.20 -18.69
N PRO A 315 -4.50 10.37 -18.89
CA PRO A 315 -5.44 10.51 -19.99
C PRO A 315 -6.28 11.80 -19.87
N LEU A 316 -6.31 12.61 -20.93
CA LEU A 316 -7.12 13.82 -21.03
C LEU A 316 -8.42 13.55 -21.80
N LEU A 317 -8.35 12.77 -22.89
CA LEU A 317 -9.51 12.41 -23.72
C LEU A 317 -10.22 11.13 -23.25
N LEU A 318 -9.45 10.06 -23.03
CA LEU A 318 -9.97 8.76 -22.55
C LEU A 318 -10.05 8.75 -21.01
N ASN A 319 -10.67 9.78 -20.44
CA ASN A 319 -10.82 9.97 -19.00
C ASN A 319 -12.03 9.17 -18.42
N PRO A 320 -12.16 9.06 -17.08
CA PRO A 320 -13.20 8.25 -16.45
C PRO A 320 -14.63 8.59 -16.92
N ALA A 321 -14.96 9.88 -17.02
CA ALA A 321 -16.28 10.33 -17.48
C ALA A 321 -16.58 9.95 -18.94
N ARG A 322 -15.55 9.85 -19.80
CA ARG A 322 -15.71 9.38 -21.19
C ARG A 322 -15.89 7.87 -21.23
N ILE A 323 -15.11 7.14 -20.44
CA ILE A 323 -15.21 5.68 -20.30
C ILE A 323 -16.61 5.29 -19.83
N ASP A 324 -17.15 5.95 -18.81
CA ASP A 324 -18.50 5.68 -18.29
C ASP A 324 -19.60 5.88 -19.34
N ARG A 325 -19.46 6.91 -20.19
CA ARG A 325 -20.38 7.15 -21.31
C ARG A 325 -20.31 6.04 -22.35
N LEU A 326 -19.09 5.62 -22.73
CA LEU A 326 -18.89 4.51 -23.66
C LEU A 326 -19.48 3.21 -23.10
N ARG A 327 -19.19 2.88 -21.83
CA ARG A 327 -19.74 1.70 -21.15
C ARG A 327 -21.26 1.74 -21.05
N SER A 328 -21.83 2.89 -20.72
CA SER A 328 -23.28 3.07 -20.65
C SER A 328 -23.96 2.94 -22.01
N ARG A 329 -23.33 3.44 -23.07
CA ARG A 329 -23.81 3.28 -24.45
C ARG A 329 -23.72 1.83 -24.90
N SER A 330 -22.60 1.15 -24.64
CA SER A 330 -22.42 -0.27 -24.95
C SER A 330 -23.48 -1.15 -24.29
N ARG A 331 -23.75 -0.96 -22.98
CA ARG A 331 -24.81 -1.71 -22.27
C ARG A 331 -26.21 -1.46 -22.83
N LYS A 332 -26.50 -0.26 -23.31
CA LYS A 332 -27.85 0.13 -23.80
C LYS A 332 -28.09 -0.24 -25.24
N LEU A 333 -27.08 -0.11 -26.10
CA LEU A 333 -27.23 -0.19 -27.56
C LEU A 333 -26.36 -1.28 -28.20
N GLY A 334 -25.34 -1.79 -27.51
CA GLY A 334 -24.37 -2.75 -28.05
C GLY A 334 -23.55 -2.21 -29.22
N ASP A 335 -23.54 -0.89 -29.43
CA ASP A 335 -23.10 -0.28 -30.69
C ASP A 335 -21.69 0.32 -30.65
N VAL A 336 -20.96 0.19 -29.54
CA VAL A 336 -19.63 0.80 -29.38
C VAL A 336 -18.59 0.03 -30.20
N SER A 337 -17.83 0.75 -31.03
CA SER A 337 -16.74 0.24 -31.84
C SER A 337 -15.41 0.85 -31.39
N PHE A 338 -14.40 0.01 -31.23
CA PHE A 338 -13.04 0.43 -30.94
C PHE A 338 -12.50 1.38 -32.01
N ARG A 339 -12.61 1.04 -33.29
CA ARG A 339 -12.07 1.87 -34.38
C ARG A 339 -12.74 3.23 -34.49
N ARG A 340 -14.06 3.30 -34.26
CA ARG A 340 -14.84 4.53 -34.41
C ARG A 340 -14.83 5.40 -33.15
N ASP A 341 -15.04 4.81 -31.98
CA ASP A 341 -15.31 5.58 -30.76
C ASP A 341 -14.10 5.68 -29.80
N VAL A 342 -13.15 4.73 -29.87
CA VAL A 342 -12.03 4.64 -28.91
C VAL A 342 -10.71 5.07 -29.53
N TRP A 343 -10.37 4.50 -30.69
CA TRP A 343 -9.10 4.76 -31.38
C TRP A 343 -8.84 6.25 -31.66
N PRO A 344 -9.81 7.07 -32.13
CA PRO A 344 -9.54 8.49 -32.37
C PRO A 344 -9.11 9.25 -31.12
N LEU A 345 -9.59 8.83 -29.93
CA LEU A 345 -9.18 9.42 -28.66
C LEU A 345 -7.72 9.07 -28.37
N ILE A 346 -7.37 7.78 -28.45
CA ILE A 346 -6.00 7.29 -28.23
C ILE A 346 -5.02 7.94 -29.21
N ALA A 347 -5.37 7.97 -30.50
CA ALA A 347 -4.52 8.53 -31.54
C ALA A 347 -4.22 10.01 -31.29
N ARG A 348 -5.24 10.80 -30.95
CA ARG A 348 -5.08 12.23 -30.66
C ARG A 348 -4.25 12.48 -29.39
N GLU A 349 -4.38 11.64 -28.37
CA GLU A 349 -3.54 11.72 -27.17
C GLU A 349 -2.05 11.48 -27.50
N VAL A 350 -1.77 10.40 -28.24
CA VAL A 350 -0.41 10.05 -28.71
C VAL A 350 0.19 11.18 -29.54
N GLU A 351 -0.56 11.67 -30.53
CA GLU A 351 -0.14 12.78 -31.41
C GLU A 351 0.16 14.05 -30.61
N SER A 352 -0.66 14.36 -29.61
CA SER A 352 -0.45 15.55 -28.77
C SER A 352 0.88 15.51 -28.03
N VAL A 353 1.30 14.33 -27.56
CA VAL A 353 2.58 14.14 -26.86
C VAL A 353 3.75 14.25 -27.83
N TYR A 354 3.63 13.70 -29.04
CA TYR A 354 4.64 13.86 -30.08
C TYR A 354 4.91 15.34 -30.39
N TYR A 355 3.85 16.11 -30.68
CA TYR A 355 4.00 17.53 -31.01
C TYR A 355 4.45 18.37 -29.82
N ALA A 356 4.00 18.03 -28.60
CA ALA A 356 4.48 18.70 -27.41
C ALA A 356 5.99 18.46 -27.18
N ALA A 357 6.48 17.24 -27.39
CA ALA A 357 7.91 16.94 -27.28
C ALA A 357 8.73 17.71 -28.34
N LEU A 358 8.26 17.78 -29.60
CA LEU A 358 8.90 18.57 -30.66
C LEU A 358 9.02 20.07 -30.33
N LEU A 359 8.00 20.63 -29.69
CA LEU A 359 7.92 22.05 -29.37
C LEU A 359 8.53 22.41 -28.01
N SER A 360 8.93 21.41 -27.22
CA SER A 360 9.32 21.60 -25.81
C SER A 360 10.54 22.51 -25.61
N GLU A 361 11.48 22.51 -26.55
CA GLU A 361 12.66 23.39 -26.51
C GLU A 361 12.37 24.81 -27.03
N GLN A 362 11.26 24.99 -27.77
CA GLN A 362 10.92 26.24 -28.45
C GLN A 362 9.86 27.07 -27.68
N LEU A 363 9.09 26.41 -26.81
CA LEU A 363 7.96 27.01 -26.10
C LEU A 363 8.14 26.93 -24.58
N SER A 364 7.67 27.95 -23.87
CA SER A 364 7.49 27.90 -22.42
C SER A 364 6.43 26.85 -22.03
N PRO A 365 6.51 26.24 -20.83
CA PRO A 365 5.55 25.24 -20.36
C PRO A 365 4.06 25.63 -20.52
N GLN A 366 3.70 26.87 -20.19
CA GLN A 366 2.31 27.37 -20.29
C GLN A 366 1.82 27.44 -21.75
N ARG A 367 2.72 27.76 -22.69
CA ARG A 367 2.38 27.81 -24.12
C ARG A 367 2.28 26.40 -24.70
N LEU A 368 3.05 25.46 -24.17
CA LEU A 368 3.00 24.06 -24.55
C LEU A 368 1.68 23.41 -24.08
N GLU A 369 1.27 23.68 -22.85
CA GLU A 369 -0.03 23.28 -22.31
C GLU A 369 -1.18 23.86 -23.14
N SER A 370 -1.16 25.17 -23.42
CA SER A 370 -2.15 25.81 -24.29
C SER A 370 -2.18 25.22 -25.70
N PHE A 371 -1.02 24.87 -26.28
CA PHE A 371 -0.96 24.17 -27.57
C PHE A 371 -1.64 22.79 -27.48
N ARG A 372 -1.34 22.00 -26.46
CA ARG A 372 -1.93 20.67 -26.25
C ARG A 372 -3.44 20.76 -26.10
N ASP A 373 -3.95 21.65 -25.26
CA ASP A 373 -5.39 21.83 -25.07
C ASP A 373 -6.10 22.17 -26.38
N ARG A 374 -5.51 23.07 -27.18
CA ARG A 374 -6.06 23.43 -28.49
C ARG A 374 -6.00 22.25 -29.44
N TYR A 375 -4.88 21.52 -29.50
CA TYR A 375 -4.72 20.38 -30.39
C TYR A 375 -5.68 19.24 -30.04
N LEU A 376 -5.97 19.01 -28.75
CA LEU A 376 -6.91 18.00 -28.30
C LEU A 376 -8.38 18.38 -28.56
N THR A 377 -8.67 19.66 -28.77
CA THR A 377 -10.05 20.19 -28.90
C THR A 377 -10.43 20.62 -30.32
N VAL A 378 -9.50 20.58 -31.29
CA VAL A 378 -9.83 20.88 -32.70
C VAL A 378 -10.87 19.88 -33.25
N PRO A 379 -11.90 20.35 -33.98
CA PRO A 379 -13.00 19.50 -34.39
C PRO A 379 -12.69 18.64 -35.62
N THR A 380 -11.74 19.08 -36.47
CA THR A 380 -11.37 18.36 -37.70
C THR A 380 -9.86 18.20 -37.85
N ASP A 381 -9.43 17.24 -38.67
CA ASP A 381 -8.01 17.07 -38.99
C ASP A 381 -7.44 18.22 -39.83
N GLN A 382 -8.30 18.96 -40.55
CA GLN A 382 -7.90 20.18 -41.24
C GLN A 382 -7.54 21.29 -40.24
N ASP A 383 -8.37 21.49 -39.21
CA ASP A 383 -8.09 22.45 -38.13
C ASP A 383 -6.81 22.07 -37.37
N ALA A 384 -6.59 20.77 -37.15
CA ALA A 384 -5.34 20.26 -36.57
C ALA A 384 -4.14 20.62 -37.46
N ALA A 385 -4.24 20.41 -38.78
CA ALA A 385 -3.17 20.73 -39.73
C ALA A 385 -2.85 22.23 -39.79
N GLU A 386 -3.87 23.09 -39.73
CA GLU A 386 -3.71 24.55 -39.65
C GLU A 386 -3.05 24.98 -38.35
N LEU A 387 -3.43 24.37 -37.22
CA LEU A 387 -2.80 24.62 -35.92
C LEU A 387 -1.31 24.26 -35.96
N LEU A 388 -0.97 23.07 -36.46
CA LEU A 388 0.44 22.64 -36.59
C LEU A 388 1.25 23.59 -37.48
N GLN A 389 0.66 24.11 -38.56
CA GLN A 389 1.30 25.09 -39.43
C GLN A 389 1.58 26.42 -38.70
N ARG A 390 0.67 26.88 -37.84
CA ARG A 390 0.85 28.10 -37.02
C ARG A 390 2.00 27.97 -36.02
N PHE A 391 2.32 26.74 -35.60
CA PHE A 391 3.46 26.43 -34.75
C PHE A 391 4.70 25.99 -35.55
N HIS A 392 4.73 26.27 -36.86
CA HIS A 392 5.87 26.03 -37.76
C HIS A 392 6.29 24.55 -37.91
N ILE A 393 5.39 23.59 -37.64
CA ILE A 393 5.66 22.16 -37.86
C ILE A 393 5.50 21.85 -39.35
N ARG A 394 6.59 21.43 -40.01
CA ARG A 394 6.62 21.15 -41.44
C ARG A 394 5.85 19.86 -41.76
N PRO A 395 5.28 19.71 -42.97
CA PRO A 395 4.56 18.49 -43.35
C PRO A 395 5.32 17.18 -43.13
N GLN A 396 6.65 17.18 -43.30
CA GLN A 396 7.50 16.00 -43.10
C GLN A 396 7.73 15.65 -41.62
N GLU A 397 7.51 16.61 -40.72
CA GLU A 397 7.63 16.43 -39.27
C GLU A 397 6.31 16.01 -38.64
N ARG A 398 5.21 15.95 -39.41
CA ARG A 398 3.89 15.57 -38.91
C ARG A 398 3.83 14.07 -38.63
N TRP A 399 3.14 13.73 -37.55
CA TRP A 399 2.89 12.36 -37.17
C TRP A 399 2.13 11.61 -38.27
N ASN A 400 2.57 10.39 -38.58
CA ASN A 400 1.96 9.54 -39.60
C ASN A 400 1.87 8.09 -39.10
N TRP A 401 0.65 7.66 -38.78
CA TRP A 401 0.38 6.29 -38.32
C TRP A 401 0.72 5.23 -39.37
N ASP A 402 0.43 5.48 -40.66
CA ASP A 402 0.68 4.50 -41.72
C ASP A 402 2.18 4.24 -41.88
N SER A 403 3.00 5.28 -41.85
CA SER A 403 4.47 5.16 -41.92
C SER A 403 5.07 4.48 -40.69
N LEU A 404 4.44 4.58 -39.52
CA LEU A 404 4.89 3.87 -38.31
C LEU A 404 4.48 2.40 -38.33
N VAL A 405 3.26 2.09 -38.77
CA VAL A 405 2.72 0.72 -38.77
C VAL A 405 3.27 -0.13 -39.92
N ASP A 406 3.54 0.49 -41.07
CA ASP A 406 4.26 -0.09 -42.21
C ASP A 406 5.37 0.85 -42.73
N PRO A 407 6.56 0.82 -42.11
CA PRO A 407 7.70 1.66 -42.50
C PRO A 407 8.22 1.41 -43.92
N THR A 408 7.92 0.25 -44.50
CA THR A 408 8.28 -0.03 -45.89
C THR A 408 7.33 0.64 -46.88
N GLY A 409 6.12 1.01 -46.45
CA GLY A 409 5.07 1.57 -47.31
C GLY A 409 4.74 0.68 -48.51
N GLY A 410 4.90 -0.64 -48.37
CA GLY A 410 4.76 -1.61 -49.46
C GLY A 410 5.87 -1.60 -50.52
N ARG A 411 7.03 -0.99 -50.24
CA ARG A 411 8.19 -0.95 -51.15
C ARG A 411 8.65 -2.37 -51.52
N ARG A 412 8.89 -2.58 -52.82
CA ARG A 412 9.55 -3.78 -53.35
C ARG A 412 11.05 -3.54 -53.52
N PHE A 413 11.85 -4.57 -53.27
CA PHE A 413 13.31 -4.53 -53.34
C PHE A 413 13.80 -5.48 -54.44
N ASP A 414 14.70 -4.98 -55.30
CA ASP A 414 15.19 -5.72 -56.47
C ASP A 414 16.19 -6.81 -56.11
N ARG A 415 16.93 -6.65 -55.01
CA ARG A 415 17.88 -7.63 -54.48
C ARG A 415 17.81 -7.71 -52.96
N PRO A 416 18.22 -8.84 -52.35
CA PRO A 416 18.29 -8.97 -50.88
C PRO A 416 19.19 -7.92 -50.22
N GLY A 417 20.27 -7.51 -50.88
CA GLY A 417 21.16 -6.46 -50.40
C GLY A 417 20.47 -5.09 -50.25
N ASP A 418 19.55 -4.74 -51.15
CA ASP A 418 18.84 -3.45 -51.09
C ASP A 418 17.92 -3.38 -49.86
N PHE A 419 17.29 -4.51 -49.50
CA PHE A 419 16.49 -4.61 -48.28
C PHE A 419 17.36 -4.63 -47.03
N HIS A 420 18.50 -5.33 -47.08
CA HIS A 420 19.47 -5.39 -45.99
C HIS A 420 19.97 -3.99 -45.59
N ASP A 421 20.42 -3.19 -46.57
CA ASP A 421 20.92 -1.83 -46.33
C ASP A 421 19.81 -0.92 -45.77
N TRP A 422 18.60 -1.03 -46.30
CA TRP A 422 17.44 -0.29 -45.80
C TRP A 422 17.09 -0.67 -44.36
N LEU A 423 17.09 -1.97 -44.05
CA LEU A 423 16.78 -2.47 -42.71
C LEU A 423 17.82 -1.96 -41.70
N LEU A 424 19.11 -2.05 -42.00
CA LEU A 424 20.17 -1.54 -41.11
C LEU A 424 19.97 -0.05 -40.81
N ALA A 425 19.74 0.77 -41.84
CA ALA A 425 19.48 2.20 -41.66
C ALA A 425 18.23 2.48 -40.79
N TYR A 426 17.19 1.66 -40.95
CA TYR A 426 15.98 1.73 -40.12
C TYR A 426 16.26 1.37 -38.65
N LEU A 427 16.96 0.26 -38.39
CA LEU A 427 17.31 -0.17 -37.03
C LEU A 427 18.20 0.87 -36.33
N ASP A 428 19.19 1.44 -37.02
CA ASP A 428 20.05 2.48 -36.47
C ASP A 428 19.26 3.74 -36.12
N THR A 429 18.27 4.10 -36.95
CA THR A 429 17.38 5.23 -36.68
C THR A 429 16.51 4.96 -35.46
N ASP A 430 15.93 3.76 -35.35
CA ASP A 430 15.11 3.38 -34.22
C ASP A 430 15.90 3.36 -32.89
N VAL A 431 17.17 2.93 -32.92
CA VAL A 431 18.09 3.01 -31.77
C VAL A 431 18.41 4.46 -31.39
N ARG A 432 18.67 5.35 -32.37
CA ARG A 432 18.89 6.77 -32.08
C ARG A 432 17.67 7.40 -31.43
N GLU A 433 16.46 7.16 -31.96
CA GLU A 433 15.23 7.64 -31.37
C GLU A 433 15.01 7.07 -29.96
N ALA A 434 15.32 5.79 -29.75
CA ALA A 434 15.25 5.14 -28.43
C ALA A 434 16.12 5.83 -27.38
N ARG A 435 17.36 6.22 -27.75
CA ARG A 435 18.32 6.92 -26.89
C ARG A 435 17.90 8.35 -26.52
N LEU A 436 17.01 8.98 -27.28
CA LEU A 436 16.43 10.27 -26.87
C LEU A 436 15.49 10.11 -25.66
N GLY A 437 15.00 8.89 -25.42
CA GLY A 437 14.20 8.51 -24.26
C GLY A 437 12.70 8.77 -24.38
N ASN A 438 11.93 8.26 -23.41
CA ASN A 438 10.47 8.24 -23.43
C ASN A 438 9.78 9.50 -22.87
N VAL A 439 10.52 10.60 -22.70
CA VAL A 439 9.98 11.92 -22.36
C VAL A 439 10.47 12.97 -23.35
N ARG A 440 11.79 13.06 -23.57
CA ARG A 440 12.40 14.06 -24.45
C ARG A 440 12.34 13.67 -25.93
N GLY A 441 12.48 12.39 -26.24
CA GLY A 441 12.41 11.89 -27.62
C GLY A 441 10.98 11.90 -28.15
N PRO A 442 10.65 12.70 -29.19
CA PRO A 442 9.26 12.88 -29.60
C PRO A 442 8.56 11.58 -30.00
N VAL A 443 9.21 10.75 -30.80
CA VAL A 443 8.63 9.48 -31.28
C VAL A 443 8.40 8.53 -30.12
N LYS A 444 9.41 8.33 -29.27
CA LYS A 444 9.34 7.35 -28.19
C LYS A 444 8.45 7.80 -27.04
N ALA A 445 8.39 9.10 -26.74
CA ALA A 445 7.45 9.66 -25.78
C ALA A 445 6.00 9.42 -26.21
N ALA A 446 5.70 9.63 -27.49
CA ALA A 446 4.37 9.39 -28.06
C ALA A 446 4.00 7.89 -28.04
N LEU A 447 4.89 7.00 -28.48
CA LEU A 447 4.61 5.56 -28.47
C LEU A 447 4.46 4.98 -27.05
N ASP A 448 5.11 5.57 -26.04
CA ASP A 448 4.98 5.16 -24.64
C ASP A 448 3.58 5.46 -24.07
N VAL A 449 2.83 6.41 -24.65
CA VAL A 449 1.42 6.68 -24.31
C VAL A 449 0.54 5.46 -24.57
N LEU A 450 0.79 4.69 -25.65
CA LEU A 450 0.05 3.46 -25.93
C LEU A 450 0.23 2.40 -24.83
N ARG A 451 1.39 2.40 -24.14
CA ARG A 451 1.63 1.57 -22.97
C ARG A 451 0.90 2.13 -21.75
N ASP A 452 0.98 3.45 -21.54
CA ASP A 452 0.39 4.09 -20.37
C ASP A 452 -1.15 4.09 -20.40
N LEU A 453 -1.79 4.07 -21.57
CA LEU A 453 -3.25 4.03 -21.73
C LEU A 453 -3.87 2.62 -21.63
N ARG A 454 -3.08 1.59 -21.32
CA ARG A 454 -3.58 0.20 -21.31
C ARG A 454 -4.70 -0.01 -20.31
N ASN A 455 -4.64 0.68 -19.16
CA ASN A 455 -5.65 0.54 -18.13
C ASN A 455 -6.99 1.13 -18.58
N GLU A 456 -6.95 2.31 -19.19
CA GLU A 456 -8.12 3.04 -19.67
C GLU A 456 -8.79 2.28 -20.82
N VAL A 457 -7.99 1.70 -21.73
CA VAL A 457 -8.50 0.82 -22.78
C VAL A 457 -9.17 -0.41 -22.20
N ARG A 458 -8.54 -1.05 -21.21
CA ARG A 458 -9.09 -2.21 -20.50
C ARG A 458 -10.48 -1.90 -19.91
N LEU A 459 -10.61 -0.77 -19.20
CA LEU A 459 -11.88 -0.34 -18.61
C LEU A 459 -13.00 -0.13 -19.66
N VAL A 460 -12.65 0.16 -20.91
CA VAL A 460 -13.63 0.23 -22.00
C VAL A 460 -14.01 -1.15 -22.51
N VAL A 461 -13.05 -2.03 -22.80
CA VAL A 461 -13.27 -3.25 -23.60
C VAL A 461 -13.62 -4.50 -22.80
N ASP A 462 -13.24 -4.57 -21.52
CA ASP A 462 -13.43 -5.76 -20.68
C ASP A 462 -14.89 -6.18 -20.58
N TYR A 463 -15.12 -7.49 -20.45
CA TYR A 463 -16.46 -8.07 -20.35
C TYR A 463 -17.41 -7.66 -21.50
N GLY A 464 -16.90 -7.61 -22.74
CA GLY A 464 -17.73 -7.35 -23.93
C GLY A 464 -18.14 -5.89 -24.05
N GLY A 465 -17.23 -4.97 -23.71
CA GLY A 465 -17.50 -3.54 -23.72
C GLY A 465 -17.66 -2.89 -25.09
N ILE A 466 -17.31 -3.62 -26.15
CA ILE A 466 -17.44 -3.22 -27.55
C ILE A 466 -18.10 -4.36 -28.32
N SER A 467 -18.64 -4.05 -29.52
CA SER A 467 -19.31 -5.06 -30.35
C SER A 467 -18.39 -6.23 -30.70
N GLU A 468 -18.97 -7.39 -30.99
CA GLU A 468 -18.25 -8.62 -31.33
C GLU A 468 -17.33 -8.46 -32.55
N SER A 469 -17.80 -7.76 -33.58
CA SER A 469 -17.07 -7.48 -34.82
C SER A 469 -15.92 -6.52 -34.56
N SER A 470 -16.16 -5.49 -33.74
CA SER A 470 -15.11 -4.55 -33.37
C SER A 470 -14.06 -5.18 -32.46
N TYR A 471 -14.47 -6.04 -31.53
CA TYR A 471 -13.52 -6.81 -30.71
C TYR A 471 -12.63 -7.68 -31.60
N ARG A 472 -13.22 -8.49 -32.49
CA ARG A 472 -12.49 -9.39 -33.38
C ARG A 472 -11.58 -8.64 -34.35
N ASP A 473 -12.13 -7.69 -35.08
CA ASP A 473 -11.43 -7.10 -36.23
C ASP A 473 -10.60 -5.87 -35.84
N ASP A 474 -11.10 -5.02 -34.93
CA ASP A 474 -10.39 -3.79 -34.53
C ASP A 474 -9.46 -4.01 -33.34
N LEU A 475 -9.90 -4.68 -32.27
CA LEU A 475 -9.08 -4.83 -31.06
C LEU A 475 -8.07 -5.98 -31.18
N ASP A 476 -8.55 -7.19 -31.46
CA ASP A 476 -7.75 -8.41 -31.45
C ASP A 476 -6.84 -8.53 -32.69
N ARG A 477 -7.42 -8.38 -33.89
CA ARG A 477 -6.66 -8.55 -35.15
C ARG A 477 -5.83 -7.33 -35.57
N TRP A 478 -6.19 -6.13 -35.14
CA TRP A 478 -5.53 -4.89 -35.55
C TRP A 478 -4.79 -4.17 -34.41
N TYR A 479 -5.50 -3.62 -33.43
CA TYR A 479 -4.92 -2.73 -32.41
C TYR A 479 -3.95 -3.46 -31.50
N THR A 480 -4.27 -4.66 -31.01
CA THR A 480 -3.40 -5.40 -30.08
C THR A 480 -2.04 -5.75 -30.72
N PRO A 481 -1.98 -6.33 -31.95
CA PRO A 481 -0.72 -6.55 -32.66
C PRO A 481 0.02 -5.26 -33.02
N MET A 482 -0.70 -4.17 -33.35
CA MET A 482 -0.10 -2.87 -33.64
C MET A 482 0.53 -2.26 -32.38
N ASN A 483 -0.20 -2.24 -31.26
CA ASN A 483 0.27 -1.75 -29.97
C ASN A 483 1.48 -2.56 -29.49
N ALA A 484 1.45 -3.89 -29.65
CA ALA A 484 2.59 -4.74 -29.31
C ALA A 484 3.84 -4.43 -30.15
N PHE A 485 3.65 -4.16 -31.45
CA PHE A 485 4.72 -3.79 -32.37
C PHE A 485 5.34 -2.42 -32.03
N LEU A 486 4.50 -1.42 -31.67
CA LEU A 486 4.93 -0.04 -31.46
C LEU A 486 5.43 0.27 -30.04
N SER A 487 4.81 -0.30 -28.99
CA SER A 487 5.03 0.16 -27.60
C SER A 487 5.62 -0.89 -26.65
N ILE A 488 5.54 -2.19 -26.97
CA ILE A 488 5.96 -3.26 -26.05
C ILE A 488 7.43 -3.64 -26.21
N GLY A 489 8.02 -3.38 -27.38
CA GLY A 489 9.24 -4.01 -27.91
C GLY A 489 10.50 -4.02 -27.04
N PRO A 490 11.61 -4.56 -27.55
CA PRO A 490 12.76 -4.88 -26.73
C PRO A 490 13.53 -3.62 -26.29
N PRO A 491 14.49 -3.75 -25.35
CA PRO A 491 15.45 -2.68 -25.05
C PRO A 491 16.19 -2.20 -26.30
N ALA A 492 16.61 -0.93 -26.32
CA ALA A 492 17.40 -0.36 -27.43
C ALA A 492 18.68 -1.17 -27.71
N SER A 493 19.31 -1.74 -26.67
CA SER A 493 20.47 -2.61 -26.81
C SER A 493 20.20 -3.82 -27.68
N ARG A 494 19.00 -4.43 -27.63
CA ARG A 494 18.65 -5.59 -28.45
C ARG A 494 18.52 -5.27 -29.93
N ILE A 495 18.00 -4.09 -30.25
CA ILE A 495 17.94 -3.63 -31.64
C ILE A 495 19.36 -3.34 -32.16
N ALA A 496 20.23 -2.73 -31.34
CA ALA A 496 21.63 -2.53 -31.67
C ALA A 496 22.40 -3.85 -31.86
N GLU A 497 22.16 -4.85 -31.01
CA GLU A 497 22.71 -6.20 -31.12
C GLU A 497 22.26 -6.89 -32.41
N LEU A 498 20.99 -6.78 -32.78
CA LEU A 498 20.49 -7.31 -34.05
C LEU A 498 21.18 -6.64 -35.25
N ALA A 499 21.33 -5.32 -35.23
CA ALA A 499 22.06 -4.61 -36.29
C ALA A 499 23.53 -5.08 -36.39
N ALA A 500 24.21 -5.25 -35.25
CA ALA A 500 25.58 -5.78 -35.20
C ALA A 500 25.69 -7.20 -35.77
N LEU A 501 24.74 -8.08 -35.44
CA LEU A 501 24.68 -9.45 -35.96
C LEU A 501 24.39 -9.52 -37.46
N ILE A 502 23.57 -8.59 -37.98
CA ILE A 502 23.30 -8.45 -39.41
C ILE A 502 24.56 -8.00 -40.15
N ARG A 503 25.28 -7.01 -39.63
CA ARG A 503 26.57 -6.55 -40.19
C ARG A 503 27.63 -7.63 -40.17
N ALA A 504 27.68 -8.44 -39.10
CA ALA A 504 28.60 -9.57 -38.98
C ALA A 504 28.24 -10.77 -39.88
N GLY A 505 27.10 -10.74 -40.57
CA GLY A 505 26.66 -11.81 -41.47
C GLY A 505 26.09 -13.05 -40.77
N VAL A 506 25.97 -13.02 -39.44
CA VAL A 506 25.41 -14.10 -38.61
C VAL A 506 23.89 -14.18 -38.77
N VAL A 507 23.23 -13.03 -38.93
CA VAL A 507 21.78 -12.91 -39.11
C VAL A 507 21.47 -12.34 -40.49
N ARG A 508 20.49 -12.94 -41.16
CA ARG A 508 19.92 -12.45 -42.43
C ARG A 508 18.42 -12.31 -42.28
N VAL A 509 17.85 -11.20 -42.75
CA VAL A 509 16.40 -11.00 -42.76
C VAL A 509 15.88 -11.07 -44.19
N VAL A 510 14.94 -11.97 -44.46
CA VAL A 510 14.51 -12.31 -45.84
C VAL A 510 13.64 -11.22 -46.50
N GLY A 511 13.01 -10.37 -45.71
CA GLY A 511 12.13 -9.30 -46.19
C GLY A 511 10.69 -9.38 -45.66
N PRO A 512 9.84 -8.38 -45.98
CA PRO A 512 8.46 -8.33 -45.55
C PRO A 512 7.60 -9.45 -46.14
N GLY A 513 6.65 -9.96 -45.37
CA GLY A 513 5.75 -11.02 -45.81
C GLY A 513 6.43 -12.37 -45.97
N MET A 514 7.42 -12.71 -45.12
CA MET A 514 8.08 -14.02 -45.13
C MET A 514 7.06 -15.17 -45.23
N GLN A 515 7.22 -15.99 -46.26
CA GLN A 515 6.48 -17.23 -46.49
C GLN A 515 7.43 -18.40 -46.25
N VAL A 516 6.91 -19.50 -45.72
CA VAL A 516 7.69 -20.72 -45.45
C VAL A 516 6.90 -21.92 -45.94
N ASP A 517 7.52 -22.73 -46.77
CA ASP A 517 7.01 -23.98 -47.32
C ASP A 517 8.03 -25.11 -47.10
N ILE A 518 7.67 -26.33 -47.48
CA ILE A 518 8.56 -27.49 -47.45
C ILE A 518 8.81 -27.97 -48.89
N ASP A 519 10.08 -28.08 -49.26
CA ASP A 519 10.49 -28.83 -50.44
C ASP A 519 10.56 -30.32 -50.05
N ALA A 520 9.54 -31.07 -50.45
CA ALA A 520 9.39 -32.48 -50.09
C ALA A 520 10.44 -33.39 -50.77
N GLU A 521 10.98 -33.00 -51.94
CA GLU A 521 12.01 -33.78 -52.63
C GLU A 521 13.36 -33.66 -51.92
N ARG A 522 13.70 -32.45 -51.45
CA ARG A 522 14.97 -32.18 -50.77
C ARG A 522 14.91 -32.39 -49.27
N GLY A 523 13.71 -32.47 -48.69
CA GLY A 523 13.53 -32.54 -47.24
C GLY A 523 14.08 -31.31 -46.55
N LEU A 524 13.70 -30.11 -47.03
CA LEU A 524 14.13 -28.82 -46.51
C LEU A 524 12.95 -27.87 -46.36
N PHE A 525 13.02 -26.96 -45.39
CA PHE A 525 12.18 -25.77 -45.41
C PHE A 525 12.73 -24.78 -46.43
N VAL A 526 11.82 -24.13 -47.16
CA VAL A 526 12.14 -23.03 -48.09
C VAL A 526 11.40 -21.80 -47.61
N ALA A 527 12.11 -20.68 -47.47
CA ALA A 527 11.52 -19.40 -47.11
C ALA A 527 11.91 -18.30 -48.08
N GLY A 528 11.07 -17.27 -48.18
CA GLY A 528 11.34 -16.09 -48.99
C GLY A 528 10.33 -14.98 -48.75
N SER A 529 10.60 -13.81 -49.31
CA SER A 529 9.70 -12.66 -49.27
C SER A 529 9.16 -12.37 -50.67
N PRO A 530 7.83 -12.18 -50.83
CA PRO A 530 7.24 -11.76 -52.10
C PRO A 530 7.59 -10.30 -52.47
N GLN A 531 8.16 -9.54 -51.53
CA GLN A 531 8.56 -8.15 -51.74
C GLN A 531 10.06 -7.98 -52.03
N VAL A 532 10.87 -9.03 -51.84
CA VAL A 532 12.32 -9.00 -52.10
C VAL A 532 12.66 -10.05 -53.13
N ARG A 533 13.00 -9.62 -54.35
CA ARG A 533 13.35 -10.55 -55.43
C ARG A 533 14.65 -11.29 -55.10
N GLY A 534 14.68 -12.60 -55.32
CA GLY A 534 15.85 -13.44 -55.05
C GLY A 534 16.12 -13.71 -53.56
N SER A 535 15.12 -13.52 -52.69
CA SER A 535 15.22 -13.75 -51.24
C SER A 535 15.06 -15.21 -50.79
N GLN A 536 14.95 -16.16 -51.73
CA GLN A 536 14.74 -17.57 -51.40
C GLN A 536 15.94 -18.16 -50.67
N VAL A 537 15.65 -18.81 -49.55
CA VAL A 537 16.60 -19.46 -48.65
C VAL A 537 16.08 -20.83 -48.24
N GLN A 538 16.97 -21.71 -47.81
CA GLN A 538 16.62 -23.07 -47.40
C GLN A 538 17.32 -23.45 -46.08
N GLY A 539 16.67 -24.29 -45.28
CA GLY A 539 17.21 -24.77 -44.00
C GLY A 539 16.52 -26.04 -43.50
N ARG A 540 17.20 -26.79 -42.62
CA ARG A 540 16.64 -28.00 -41.99
C ARG A 540 15.84 -27.72 -40.73
N TYR A 541 16.01 -26.52 -40.17
CA TYR A 541 15.38 -26.11 -38.92
C TYR A 541 14.48 -24.91 -39.14
N LEU A 542 13.29 -24.95 -38.54
CA LEU A 542 12.33 -23.83 -38.50
C LEU A 542 11.87 -23.60 -37.06
N ILE A 543 11.96 -22.36 -36.60
CA ILE A 543 11.45 -21.90 -35.31
C ILE A 543 10.33 -20.89 -35.53
N ASP A 544 9.18 -21.13 -34.90
CA ASP A 544 8.12 -20.14 -34.77
C ASP A 544 8.33 -19.32 -33.48
N ALA A 545 8.91 -18.12 -33.63
CA ALA A 545 9.35 -17.28 -32.52
C ALA A 545 8.26 -16.34 -31.99
N TRP A 546 7.21 -16.93 -31.43
CA TRP A 546 6.18 -16.24 -30.64
C TRP A 546 5.59 -17.18 -29.58
N LEU A 547 4.90 -16.60 -28.60
CA LEU A 547 4.11 -17.37 -27.64
C LEU A 547 2.73 -17.68 -28.23
N PRO A 548 2.16 -18.87 -27.99
CA PRO A 548 0.80 -19.16 -28.38
C PRO A 548 -0.17 -18.20 -27.68
N ALA A 549 -1.19 -17.76 -28.40
CA ALA A 549 -2.28 -17.00 -27.80
C ALA A 549 -3.09 -17.94 -26.89
N PRO A 550 -3.60 -17.46 -25.74
CA PRO A 550 -4.49 -18.26 -24.91
C PRO A 550 -5.74 -18.65 -25.70
N ASP A 551 -5.91 -19.95 -25.94
CA ASP A 551 -7.11 -20.52 -26.57
C ASP A 551 -7.49 -21.81 -25.86
N LEU A 552 -8.54 -21.74 -25.04
CA LEU A 552 -9.06 -22.85 -24.27
C LEU A 552 -9.38 -24.08 -25.15
N ARG A 553 -9.81 -23.87 -26.40
CA ARG A 553 -10.19 -24.95 -27.32
C ARG A 553 -8.99 -25.75 -27.82
N ARG A 554 -7.79 -25.17 -27.74
CA ARG A 554 -6.55 -25.75 -28.23
C ARG A 554 -5.51 -25.89 -27.13
N THR A 555 -5.89 -25.80 -25.85
CA THR A 555 -4.94 -25.83 -24.75
C THR A 555 -4.20 -27.17 -24.65
N ALA A 556 -2.87 -27.12 -24.50
CA ALA A 556 -2.05 -28.28 -24.17
C ALA A 556 -2.11 -28.65 -22.67
N ASP A 557 -2.77 -27.82 -21.86
CA ASP A 557 -2.88 -28.04 -20.42
C ASP A 557 -3.92 -29.12 -20.08
N PRO A 558 -3.53 -30.20 -19.39
CA PRO A 558 -4.43 -31.33 -19.13
C PRO A 558 -5.61 -30.96 -18.21
N LEU A 559 -5.40 -30.07 -17.23
CA LEU A 559 -6.46 -29.65 -16.32
C LEU A 559 -7.55 -28.88 -17.06
N LEU A 560 -7.18 -27.83 -17.80
CA LEU A 560 -8.16 -27.02 -18.54
C LEU A 560 -8.88 -27.82 -19.63
N ARG A 561 -8.20 -28.78 -20.26
CA ARG A 561 -8.81 -29.69 -21.23
C ARG A 561 -9.84 -30.61 -20.60
N ASN A 562 -9.46 -31.30 -19.52
CA ASN A 562 -10.36 -32.22 -18.84
C ASN A 562 -11.61 -31.51 -18.30
N LEU A 563 -11.47 -30.25 -17.83
CA LEU A 563 -12.59 -29.40 -17.46
C LEU A 563 -13.47 -29.04 -18.67
N LEU A 564 -12.86 -28.67 -19.80
CA LEU A 564 -13.60 -28.32 -21.03
C LEU A 564 -14.38 -29.53 -21.58
N ASP A 565 -13.75 -30.71 -21.64
CA ASP A 565 -14.36 -31.94 -22.18
C ASP A 565 -15.59 -32.39 -21.37
N ARG A 566 -15.63 -32.05 -20.07
CA ARG A 566 -16.76 -32.32 -19.18
C ARG A 566 -17.78 -31.19 -19.10
N ASN A 567 -17.58 -30.11 -19.86
CA ASN A 567 -18.41 -28.91 -19.80
C ASN A 567 -18.35 -28.15 -18.45
N ASP A 568 -17.34 -28.41 -17.61
CA ASP A 568 -17.13 -27.74 -16.31
C ASP A 568 -16.66 -26.28 -16.47
N VAL A 569 -16.18 -25.92 -17.67
CA VAL A 569 -15.75 -24.58 -18.05
C VAL A 569 -16.14 -24.29 -19.49
N ARG A 570 -16.18 -23.00 -19.86
CA ARG A 570 -16.39 -22.59 -21.26
C ARG A 570 -15.49 -21.46 -21.74
N GLY A 571 -15.28 -21.42 -23.05
CA GLY A 571 -14.64 -20.31 -23.74
C GLY A 571 -15.53 -19.06 -23.73
N TYR A 572 -14.92 -17.89 -23.58
CA TYR A 572 -15.60 -16.61 -23.49
C TYR A 572 -16.12 -16.17 -24.86
N ALA A 573 -17.39 -15.76 -24.90
CA ALA A 573 -18.05 -15.29 -26.10
C ALA A 573 -18.60 -13.87 -25.89
N ILE A 574 -18.39 -13.01 -26.89
CA ILE A 574 -18.95 -11.67 -26.93
C ILE A 574 -20.18 -11.74 -27.82
N GLY A 575 -21.34 -11.46 -27.23
CA GLY A 575 -22.63 -11.49 -27.92
C GLY A 575 -22.98 -10.16 -28.57
N SER A 576 -23.93 -10.22 -29.50
CA SER A 576 -24.41 -9.10 -30.30
C SER A 576 -25.92 -8.92 -30.15
N PRO A 577 -26.44 -7.70 -30.31
CA PRO A 577 -27.88 -7.46 -30.28
C PRO A 577 -28.68 -8.24 -31.34
N ASP A 578 -28.04 -8.62 -32.45
CA ASP A 578 -28.63 -9.40 -33.54
C ASP A 578 -28.59 -10.93 -33.31
N GLY A 579 -28.09 -11.38 -32.16
CA GLY A 579 -27.96 -12.78 -31.79
C GLY A 579 -26.70 -13.48 -32.32
N SER A 580 -25.84 -12.78 -33.08
CA SER A 580 -24.52 -13.29 -33.43
C SER A 580 -23.58 -13.25 -32.22
N SER A 581 -22.47 -14.01 -32.29
CA SER A 581 -21.44 -13.97 -31.24
C SER A 581 -20.06 -14.28 -31.79
N TYR A 582 -19.05 -13.69 -31.16
CA TYR A 582 -17.66 -14.02 -31.40
C TYR A 582 -17.10 -14.80 -30.21
N ARG A 583 -16.73 -16.06 -30.45
CA ARG A 583 -16.02 -16.89 -29.47
C ARG A 583 -14.54 -16.55 -29.47
N THR A 584 -14.07 -16.03 -28.34
CA THR A 584 -12.66 -15.73 -28.06
C THR A 584 -11.91 -17.01 -27.62
N GLY A 585 -10.63 -16.88 -27.30
CA GLY A 585 -9.83 -17.96 -26.71
C GLY A 585 -9.81 -18.01 -25.17
N GLY A 586 -10.33 -16.98 -24.50
CA GLY A 586 -10.27 -16.85 -23.04
C GLY A 586 -11.19 -17.80 -22.29
N LEU A 587 -10.80 -18.17 -21.08
CA LEU A 587 -11.63 -18.87 -20.10
C LEU A 587 -12.64 -17.90 -19.47
N THR A 588 -13.92 -18.25 -19.50
CA THR A 588 -14.99 -17.38 -18.97
C THR A 588 -14.94 -17.29 -17.46
N ILE A 589 -15.01 -16.07 -16.95
CA ILE A 589 -15.18 -15.78 -15.52
C ILE A 589 -16.34 -14.81 -15.28
N ALA A 590 -16.95 -14.90 -14.11
CA ALA A 590 -17.96 -13.96 -13.66
C ALA A 590 -17.35 -12.56 -13.44
N PRO A 591 -18.07 -11.47 -13.79
CA PRO A 591 -17.64 -10.11 -13.45
C PRO A 591 -17.47 -9.92 -11.94
N ASN A 592 -16.44 -9.17 -11.55
CA ASN A 592 -16.09 -8.80 -10.17
C ASN A 592 -15.61 -9.96 -9.26
N THR A 593 -16.25 -11.12 -9.31
CA THR A 593 -15.95 -12.24 -8.40
C THR A 593 -14.95 -13.26 -8.95
N HIS A 594 -14.69 -13.25 -10.27
CA HIS A 594 -13.72 -14.13 -10.94
C HIS A 594 -14.00 -15.64 -10.85
N HIS A 595 -15.22 -16.03 -10.44
CA HIS A 595 -15.66 -17.41 -10.47
C HIS A 595 -15.68 -17.96 -11.89
N LEU A 596 -15.30 -19.23 -12.04
CA LEU A 596 -15.46 -19.96 -13.29
C LEU A 596 -16.92 -20.11 -13.67
N VAL A 597 -17.17 -20.10 -14.98
CA VAL A 597 -18.48 -20.33 -15.56
C VAL A 597 -18.45 -21.61 -16.39
N ASP A 598 -19.36 -22.53 -16.11
CA ASP A 598 -19.50 -23.81 -16.81
C ASP A 598 -20.11 -23.64 -18.22
N GLY A 599 -20.21 -24.73 -18.98
CA GLY A 599 -20.77 -24.71 -20.33
C GLY A 599 -22.25 -24.35 -20.40
N GLU A 600 -23.02 -24.65 -19.34
CA GLU A 600 -24.41 -24.25 -19.18
C GLU A 600 -24.56 -22.76 -18.79
N GLY A 601 -23.46 -22.08 -18.43
CA GLY A 601 -23.45 -20.68 -18.03
C GLY A 601 -23.67 -20.44 -16.54
N ARG A 602 -23.56 -21.46 -15.70
CA ARG A 602 -23.69 -21.36 -14.24
C ARG A 602 -22.34 -20.99 -13.63
N ILE A 603 -22.39 -20.18 -12.59
CA ILE A 603 -21.21 -19.73 -11.85
C ILE A 603 -20.85 -20.80 -10.82
N HIS A 604 -19.61 -21.28 -10.83
CA HIS A 604 -19.16 -22.31 -9.91
C HIS A 604 -18.75 -21.69 -8.55
N PRO A 605 -19.32 -22.10 -7.41
CA PRO A 605 -19.17 -21.40 -6.13
C PRO A 605 -17.78 -21.53 -5.48
N ARG A 606 -16.94 -22.45 -5.96
CA ARG A 606 -15.63 -22.76 -5.34
C ARG A 606 -14.44 -22.78 -6.31
N ARG A 607 -14.65 -22.36 -7.57
CA ARG A 607 -13.60 -22.37 -8.60
C ARG A 607 -13.45 -20.97 -9.18
N TYR A 608 -12.22 -20.50 -9.26
CA TYR A 608 -11.86 -19.15 -9.71
C TYR A 608 -10.79 -19.23 -10.78
N ALA A 609 -10.71 -18.24 -11.67
CA ALA A 609 -9.58 -18.09 -12.58
C ALA A 609 -9.10 -16.65 -12.70
N PHE A 610 -7.79 -16.51 -12.88
CA PHE A 610 -7.11 -15.22 -12.86
C PHE A 610 -5.85 -15.25 -13.73
N GLY A 611 -5.60 -14.16 -14.46
CA GLY A 611 -4.41 -13.98 -15.28
C GLY A 611 -4.55 -14.47 -16.72
N VAL A 612 -3.48 -15.04 -17.27
CA VAL A 612 -3.36 -15.40 -18.70
C VAL A 612 -4.50 -16.28 -19.23
N PRO A 613 -5.05 -17.26 -18.47
CA PRO A 613 -6.16 -18.09 -18.94
C PRO A 613 -7.43 -17.28 -19.24
N THR A 614 -7.61 -16.12 -18.59
CA THR A 614 -8.79 -15.25 -18.76
C THR A 614 -8.55 -14.13 -19.77
N GLU A 615 -7.45 -14.16 -20.52
CA GLU A 615 -7.17 -13.20 -21.60
C GLU A 615 -8.34 -13.18 -22.59
N SER A 616 -8.79 -11.99 -22.97
CA SER A 616 -10.03 -11.69 -23.73
C SER A 616 -11.28 -11.44 -22.91
N VAL A 617 -11.39 -11.98 -21.70
CA VAL A 617 -12.39 -11.47 -20.73
C VAL A 617 -11.89 -10.16 -20.16
N ARG A 618 -10.61 -10.17 -19.76
CA ARG A 618 -9.82 -9.02 -19.37
C ARG A 618 -8.71 -8.83 -20.39
N TRP A 619 -8.48 -7.61 -20.85
CA TRP A 619 -7.46 -7.32 -21.86
C TRP A 619 -6.07 -7.10 -21.23
N VAL A 620 -5.02 -7.71 -21.79
CA VAL A 620 -3.61 -7.59 -21.37
C VAL A 620 -3.40 -8.06 -19.93
N THR A 621 -3.73 -9.32 -19.66
CA THR A 621 -3.56 -9.97 -18.35
C THR A 621 -2.10 -10.32 -18.03
N ALA A 622 -1.25 -10.38 -19.05
CA ALA A 622 0.16 -10.72 -18.93
C ALA A 622 1.07 -9.57 -18.44
N ALA A 623 0.57 -8.33 -18.32
CA ALA A 623 1.32 -7.21 -17.76
C ALA A 623 1.51 -7.34 -16.23
N GLY A 624 2.71 -7.05 -15.73
CA GLY A 624 3.03 -7.06 -14.30
C GLY A 624 2.73 -5.74 -13.59
N PRO A 625 2.70 -5.72 -12.24
CA PRO A 625 2.50 -4.50 -11.46
C PRO A 625 3.69 -3.54 -11.56
N ARG A 626 3.41 -2.24 -11.45
CA ARG A 626 4.40 -1.17 -11.28
C ARG A 626 4.18 -0.48 -9.93
N PRO A 627 5.24 -0.06 -9.22
CA PRO A 627 5.07 0.74 -8.00
C PRO A 627 4.39 2.08 -8.31
N GLY A 628 3.57 2.58 -7.38
CA GLY A 628 2.94 3.90 -7.45
C GLY A 628 1.86 4.03 -8.53
N VAL A 629 1.36 2.91 -9.07
CA VAL A 629 0.29 2.90 -10.07
C VAL A 629 -0.80 1.92 -9.65
N ASN A 630 -2.07 2.36 -9.68
CA ASN A 630 -3.25 1.53 -9.40
C ASN A 630 -3.28 0.27 -10.29
N SER A 631 -2.74 -0.84 -9.77
CA SER A 631 -2.53 -2.06 -10.52
C SER A 631 -3.75 -2.96 -10.41
N VAL A 632 -4.46 -3.08 -11.53
CA VAL A 632 -5.63 -3.97 -11.67
C VAL A 632 -5.30 -5.42 -11.32
N THR A 633 -4.09 -5.90 -11.63
CA THR A 633 -3.66 -7.25 -11.24
C THR A 633 -3.62 -7.42 -9.74
N LEU A 634 -3.14 -6.42 -8.99
CA LEU A 634 -3.09 -6.48 -7.53
C LEU A 634 -4.49 -6.38 -6.91
N SER A 635 -5.35 -5.52 -7.45
CA SER A 635 -6.74 -5.35 -6.97
C SER A 635 -7.61 -6.58 -7.26
N ASP A 636 -7.48 -7.21 -8.44
CA ASP A 636 -8.23 -8.42 -8.80
C ASP A 636 -7.86 -9.59 -7.86
N GLY A 637 -6.57 -9.75 -7.53
CA GLY A 637 -6.14 -10.77 -6.58
C GLY A 637 -6.65 -10.55 -5.16
N ASP A 638 -6.81 -9.29 -4.73
CA ASP A 638 -7.45 -8.94 -3.46
C ASP A 638 -8.94 -9.28 -3.47
N GLY A 639 -9.65 -8.94 -4.54
CA GLY A 639 -11.06 -9.28 -4.72
C GLY A 639 -11.30 -10.80 -4.63
N ILE A 640 -10.47 -11.61 -5.31
CA ILE A 640 -10.53 -13.08 -5.23
C ILE A 640 -10.27 -13.56 -3.81
N ALA A 641 -9.22 -13.04 -3.16
CA ALA A 641 -8.87 -13.43 -1.80
C ALA A 641 -10.01 -13.16 -0.81
N ARG A 642 -10.65 -11.99 -0.90
CA ARG A 642 -11.78 -11.63 -0.04
C ARG A 642 -13.00 -12.49 -0.31
N GLU A 643 -13.37 -12.69 -1.58
CA GLU A 643 -14.52 -13.52 -1.95
C GLU A 643 -14.40 -14.93 -1.35
N ILE A 644 -13.21 -15.55 -1.47
CA ILE A 644 -12.95 -16.87 -0.89
C ILE A 644 -13.11 -16.85 0.63
N LEU A 645 -12.50 -15.88 1.31
CA LEU A 645 -12.48 -15.83 2.77
C LEU A 645 -13.82 -15.41 3.39
N THR A 646 -14.62 -14.58 2.72
CA THR A 646 -15.95 -14.17 3.23
C THR A 646 -16.99 -15.26 2.99
N THR A 647 -16.95 -15.93 1.84
CA THR A 647 -17.91 -17.01 1.52
C THR A 647 -17.80 -18.17 2.51
N HIS A 648 -16.58 -18.53 2.93
CA HIS A 648 -16.36 -19.64 3.85
C HIS A 648 -16.42 -19.27 5.34
N ARG A 649 -16.71 -18.00 5.67
CA ARG A 649 -17.18 -17.63 7.01
C ARG A 649 -18.67 -17.89 7.19
N TYR A 650 -19.47 -17.88 6.12
CA TYR A 650 -20.92 -18.05 6.20
C TYR A 650 -21.37 -19.51 6.42
N ASP A 651 -20.56 -20.50 6.02
CA ASP A 651 -20.89 -21.93 6.17
C ASP A 651 -20.80 -22.41 7.65
N GLU A 652 -19.97 -21.79 8.51
CA GLU A 652 -19.87 -22.13 9.94
C GLU A 652 -21.04 -21.60 10.79
N TYR A 653 -21.75 -20.55 10.31
CA TYR A 653 -22.87 -19.93 11.03
C TYR A 653 -24.25 -20.45 10.59
N ALA A 654 -24.33 -21.29 9.56
CA ALA A 654 -25.59 -21.75 8.98
C ALA A 654 -26.30 -22.87 9.78
N ASN A 655 -25.71 -23.38 10.87
CA ASN A 655 -26.24 -24.53 11.61
C ASN A 655 -26.47 -24.33 13.11
N THR A 656 -26.58 -23.08 13.57
CA THR A 656 -27.02 -22.79 14.95
C THR A 656 -28.29 -21.95 14.92
N PRO A 657 -29.41 -22.41 15.51
CA PRO A 657 -30.59 -21.56 15.65
C PRO A 657 -30.31 -20.52 16.72
N GLU A 658 -30.60 -19.26 16.37
CA GLU A 658 -30.67 -18.08 17.23
C GLU A 658 -29.35 -17.60 17.87
N ARG A 659 -28.76 -16.57 17.24
CA ARG A 659 -28.36 -15.33 17.92
C ARG A 659 -28.25 -14.20 16.91
N HIS A 660 -29.24 -13.31 16.95
CA HIS A 660 -29.10 -11.96 16.43
C HIS A 660 -28.07 -11.19 17.28
N ASP A 661 -27.39 -10.24 16.63
CA ASP A 661 -26.43 -9.26 17.16
C ASP A 661 -25.04 -9.76 17.57
N ASP A 662 -24.04 -9.47 16.71
CA ASP A 662 -22.67 -9.14 17.13
C ASP A 662 -21.95 -8.41 15.98
N MET A 663 -22.47 -7.23 15.63
CA MET A 663 -21.80 -6.33 14.69
C MET A 663 -21.71 -4.91 15.25
N ALA A 664 -21.09 -4.77 16.42
CA ALA A 664 -20.55 -3.53 16.97
C ALA A 664 -19.68 -3.80 18.21
N ILE A 665 -18.47 -4.37 18.04
CA ILE A 665 -17.48 -4.38 19.13
C ILE A 665 -16.30 -3.50 18.71
N GLU A 666 -16.33 -2.23 19.11
CA GLU A 666 -15.16 -1.35 19.06
C GLU A 666 -14.22 -1.73 20.21
N CYS A 667 -13.42 -2.79 20.03
CA CYS A 667 -12.50 -3.31 21.06
C CYS A 667 -11.17 -2.52 21.18
N GLY A 668 -11.09 -1.33 20.57
CA GLY A 668 -9.92 -0.47 20.56
C GLY A 668 -8.65 -1.07 19.93
N LEU A 669 -8.77 -2.09 19.06
CA LEU A 669 -7.65 -2.79 18.42
C LEU A 669 -6.59 -1.87 17.79
N LEU A 670 -7.02 -0.73 17.23
CA LEU A 670 -6.15 0.26 16.58
C LEU A 670 -5.70 1.40 17.51
N SER A 671 -6.17 1.42 18.76
CA SER A 671 -5.78 2.35 19.80
C SER A 671 -5.33 1.59 21.05
N PRO A 672 -4.19 0.87 21.00
CA PRO A 672 -3.74 0.03 22.11
C PRO A 672 -3.44 0.84 23.39
N VAL A 673 -3.24 2.16 23.27
CA VAL A 673 -3.07 3.06 24.43
C VAL A 673 -4.33 3.18 25.27
N SER A 674 -5.51 2.90 24.69
CA SER A 674 -6.82 3.11 25.31
C SER A 674 -7.62 1.84 25.59
N VAL A 675 -7.06 0.66 25.36
CA VAL A 675 -7.73 -0.63 25.63
C VAL A 675 -7.37 -1.16 27.00
N GLY A 676 -8.36 -1.66 27.73
CA GLY A 676 -8.20 -2.26 29.05
C GLY A 676 -7.82 -1.26 30.14
N VAL A 677 -8.06 0.03 29.90
CA VAL A 677 -7.76 1.13 30.83
C VAL A 677 -9.04 1.63 31.51
N PRO A 678 -8.97 2.19 32.74
CA PRO A 678 -10.17 2.53 33.52
C PRO A 678 -11.12 3.54 32.85
N VAL A 679 -10.62 4.37 31.93
CA VAL A 679 -11.45 5.37 31.24
C VAL A 679 -12.30 4.80 30.10
N GLU A 680 -11.96 3.62 29.58
CA GLU A 680 -12.61 3.03 28.41
C GLU A 680 -14.10 2.76 28.67
N SER A 681 -14.42 2.17 29.82
CA SER A 681 -15.80 1.85 30.22
C SER A 681 -16.68 3.07 30.46
N LEU A 682 -16.09 4.27 30.59
CA LEU A 682 -16.83 5.53 30.79
C LEU A 682 -17.13 6.26 29.48
N LEU A 683 -16.63 5.75 28.35
CA LEU A 683 -16.67 6.44 27.06
C LEU A 683 -17.33 5.60 25.95
N GLY A 684 -17.73 4.35 26.25
CA GLY A 684 -18.58 3.55 25.36
C GLY A 684 -20.00 4.10 25.28
N ASP A 685 -20.73 3.72 24.23
CA ASP A 685 -22.06 4.29 23.93
C ASP A 685 -23.07 4.08 25.08
N ASP A 686 -23.02 2.92 25.76
CA ASP A 686 -23.87 2.65 26.93
C ASP A 686 -23.60 3.64 28.07
N ALA A 687 -22.35 4.04 28.30
CA ALA A 687 -22.01 5.03 29.32
C ALA A 687 -22.57 6.43 28.98
N TRP A 688 -22.69 6.76 27.69
CA TRP A 688 -23.36 7.98 27.24
C TRP A 688 -24.88 7.91 27.44
N ILE A 689 -25.50 6.76 27.21
CA ILE A 689 -26.92 6.55 27.54
C ILE A 689 -27.15 6.68 29.04
N GLU A 690 -26.33 6.00 29.87
CA GLU A 690 -26.40 6.08 31.32
C GLU A 690 -26.24 7.51 31.84
N ALA A 691 -25.30 8.28 31.29
CA ALA A 691 -25.10 9.68 31.66
C ALA A 691 -26.34 10.54 31.29
N MET A 692 -26.97 10.31 30.13
CA MET A 692 -28.20 11.01 29.78
C MET A 692 -29.38 10.62 30.70
N LEU A 693 -29.50 9.35 31.09
CA LEU A 693 -30.52 8.90 32.06
C LEU A 693 -30.31 9.54 33.44
N GLU A 694 -29.06 9.63 33.89
CA GLU A 694 -28.68 10.30 35.13
C GLU A 694 -29.04 11.78 35.11
N VAL A 695 -28.81 12.46 33.99
CA VAL A 695 -29.14 13.87 33.80
C VAL A 695 -30.66 14.10 33.81
N GLU A 696 -31.45 13.28 33.10
CA GLU A 696 -32.92 13.36 33.14
C GLU A 696 -33.47 13.13 34.55
N LEU A 697 -32.92 12.14 35.27
CA LEU A 697 -33.33 11.86 36.64
C LEU A 697 -32.95 12.98 37.62
N ALA A 698 -31.76 13.56 37.45
CA ALA A 698 -31.32 14.72 38.23
C ALA A 698 -32.22 15.94 37.98
N LEU A 699 -32.62 16.18 36.74
CA LEU A 699 -33.55 17.26 36.40
C LEU A 699 -34.91 17.03 37.07
N ALA A 700 -35.50 15.84 36.93
CA ALA A 700 -36.78 15.53 37.57
C ALA A 700 -36.72 15.62 39.11
N ARG A 701 -35.60 15.27 39.73
CA ARG A 701 -35.39 15.44 41.19
C ARG A 701 -35.29 16.91 41.59
N ALA A 702 -34.57 17.72 40.83
CA ALA A 702 -34.49 19.16 41.07
C ALA A 702 -35.88 19.80 40.94
N GLU A 703 -36.63 19.47 39.88
CA GLU A 703 -37.99 19.93 39.68
C GLU A 703 -38.95 19.47 40.80
N ALA A 704 -38.84 18.22 41.25
CA ALA A 704 -39.64 17.69 42.36
C ALA A 704 -39.35 18.42 43.69
N ARG A 705 -38.07 18.62 44.04
CA ARG A 705 -37.67 19.36 45.25
C ARG A 705 -38.17 20.79 45.27
N LEU A 706 -38.29 21.40 44.10
CA LEU A 706 -38.83 22.74 43.91
C LEU A 706 -40.36 22.75 43.80
N GLY A 707 -41.01 21.59 43.87
CA GLY A 707 -42.45 21.41 43.76
C GLY A 707 -42.99 21.71 42.37
N MET A 708 -42.16 21.72 41.32
CA MET A 708 -42.56 21.95 39.93
C MET A 708 -43.26 20.71 39.33
N VAL A 709 -42.90 19.52 39.81
CA VAL A 709 -43.54 18.24 39.46
C VAL A 709 -43.81 17.45 40.74
N PRO A 710 -44.74 16.47 40.76
CA PRO A 710 -44.97 15.61 41.92
C PRO A 710 -43.73 14.81 42.32
N ASP A 711 -43.50 14.59 43.63
CA ASP A 711 -42.37 13.80 44.15
C ASP A 711 -42.28 12.39 43.54
N SER A 712 -43.43 11.80 43.22
CA SER A 712 -43.52 10.47 42.60
C SER A 712 -42.90 10.40 41.20
N VAL A 713 -42.77 11.52 40.48
CA VAL A 713 -42.22 11.54 39.11
C VAL A 713 -40.78 11.04 39.10
N ALA A 714 -39.93 11.61 39.96
CA ALA A 714 -38.53 11.20 40.07
C ALA A 714 -38.39 9.74 40.54
N GLU A 715 -39.29 9.27 41.42
CA GLU A 715 -39.32 7.88 41.87
C GLU A 715 -39.69 6.91 40.74
N HIS A 716 -40.76 7.21 39.99
CA HIS A 716 -41.20 6.38 38.85
C HIS A 716 -40.17 6.39 37.72
N MET A 717 -39.53 7.53 37.43
CA MET A 717 -38.40 7.59 36.49
C MET A 717 -37.25 6.69 36.95
N ALA A 718 -36.87 6.73 38.24
CA ALA A 718 -35.83 5.85 38.77
C ALA A 718 -36.20 4.36 38.70
N ILE A 719 -37.49 4.02 38.85
CA ILE A 719 -37.98 2.65 38.64
C ILE A 719 -37.83 2.28 37.15
N ALA A 720 -38.32 3.11 36.24
CA ALA A 720 -38.27 2.87 34.81
C ALA A 720 -36.83 2.65 34.31
N VAL A 721 -35.88 3.50 34.75
CA VAL A 721 -34.45 3.37 34.42
C VAL A 721 -33.84 2.05 34.90
N ARG A 722 -34.31 1.49 36.02
CA ARG A 722 -33.82 0.20 36.53
C ARG A 722 -34.46 -1.00 35.86
N GLU A 723 -35.72 -0.89 35.46
CA GLU A 723 -36.52 -2.01 34.97
C GLU A 723 -36.51 -2.16 33.44
N HIS A 724 -36.08 -1.13 32.71
CA HIS A 724 -36.04 -1.12 31.25
C HIS A 724 -34.61 -1.03 30.72
N GLU A 725 -34.39 -1.69 29.59
CA GLU A 725 -33.12 -1.65 28.86
C GLU A 725 -33.18 -0.57 27.77
N PHE A 726 -32.09 0.21 27.65
CA PHE A 726 -31.95 1.27 26.67
C PHE A 726 -30.88 0.89 25.65
N SER A 727 -31.27 0.22 24.55
CA SER A 727 -30.34 -0.16 23.47
C SER A 727 -29.67 1.07 22.86
N ALA A 728 -28.36 1.23 23.11
CA ALA A 728 -27.55 2.30 22.54
C ALA A 728 -27.54 2.24 21.01
N ARG A 729 -27.48 1.03 20.44
CA ARG A 729 -27.50 0.82 18.98
C ARG A 729 -28.80 1.33 18.35
N ASP A 730 -29.94 0.98 18.92
CA ASP A 730 -31.22 1.41 18.35
C ASP A 730 -31.37 2.94 18.41
N ILE A 731 -30.94 3.53 19.52
CA ILE A 731 -30.97 4.98 19.72
C ILE A 731 -30.04 5.66 18.70
N ALA A 732 -28.84 5.11 18.47
CA ALA A 732 -27.88 5.62 17.48
C ALA A 732 -28.41 5.52 16.03
N GLU A 733 -29.06 4.41 15.66
CA GLU A 733 -29.67 4.25 14.33
C GLU A 733 -30.80 5.26 14.11
N ALA A 734 -31.65 5.47 15.13
CA ALA A 734 -32.75 6.43 15.08
C ALA A 734 -32.31 7.90 15.14
N ALA A 735 -31.18 8.19 15.81
CA ALA A 735 -30.61 9.53 15.94
C ALA A 735 -30.37 10.21 14.58
N ARG A 736 -30.22 9.44 13.50
CA ARG A 736 -30.12 9.94 12.12
C ARG A 736 -31.32 10.81 11.71
N GLY A 737 -32.50 10.57 12.29
CA GLY A 737 -33.71 11.34 12.00
C GLY A 737 -33.74 12.74 12.62
N ALA A 738 -33.03 12.94 13.74
CA ALA A 738 -33.00 14.20 14.49
C ALA A 738 -31.60 14.85 14.54
N ALA A 739 -30.60 14.21 13.92
CA ALA A 739 -29.18 14.54 14.00
C ALA A 739 -28.60 14.56 15.43
N ASN A 740 -29.35 14.08 16.44
CA ASN A 740 -28.91 13.94 17.82
C ASN A 740 -29.65 12.75 18.48
N PRO A 741 -29.07 12.10 19.50
CA PRO A 741 -29.66 10.90 20.10
C PRO A 741 -30.82 11.21 21.06
N VAL A 742 -30.94 12.45 21.55
CA VAL A 742 -31.78 12.77 22.71
C VAL A 742 -33.27 12.65 22.40
N VAL A 743 -33.71 12.98 21.18
CA VAL A 743 -35.14 12.87 20.82
C VAL A 743 -35.65 11.44 20.97
N THR A 744 -34.98 10.47 20.34
CA THR A 744 -35.38 9.06 20.44
C THR A 744 -35.11 8.49 21.83
N PHE A 745 -34.04 8.91 22.48
CA PHE A 745 -33.74 8.55 23.86
C PHE A 745 -34.90 8.96 24.81
N VAL A 746 -35.37 10.21 24.73
CA VAL A 746 -36.49 10.72 25.54
C VAL A 746 -37.79 9.98 25.20
N GLU A 747 -38.06 9.70 23.93
CA GLU A 747 -39.24 8.89 23.55
C GLU A 747 -39.23 7.51 24.20
N ARG A 748 -38.06 6.87 24.32
CA ARG A 748 -37.92 5.57 25.00
C ARG A 748 -38.09 5.71 26.50
N LEU A 749 -37.48 6.71 27.12
CA LEU A 749 -37.64 6.99 28.55
C LEU A 749 -39.10 7.27 28.89
N HIS A 750 -39.80 8.08 28.09
CA HIS A 750 -41.22 8.35 28.26
C HIS A 750 -42.05 7.06 28.23
N ARG A 751 -41.80 6.15 27.28
CA ARG A 751 -42.50 4.86 27.22
C ARG A 751 -42.23 4.01 28.46
N ALA A 752 -40.96 3.89 28.86
CA ALA A 752 -40.57 3.15 30.05
C ALA A 752 -41.25 3.70 31.32
N VAL A 753 -41.38 5.02 31.44
CA VAL A 753 -42.08 5.65 32.57
C VAL A 753 -43.60 5.46 32.46
N ALA A 754 -44.17 5.51 31.26
CA ALA A 754 -45.60 5.29 31.04
C ALA A 754 -46.05 3.88 31.42
N ASP A 755 -45.17 2.89 31.28
CA ASP A 755 -45.42 1.51 31.71
C ASP A 755 -45.49 1.39 33.25
N ILE A 756 -44.81 2.30 33.99
CA ILE A 756 -44.88 2.39 35.45
C ILE A 756 -46.07 3.26 35.89
N ASP A 757 -46.15 4.49 35.40
CA ASP A 757 -47.22 5.44 35.65
C ASP A 757 -47.40 6.41 34.46
N PRO A 758 -48.53 6.31 33.73
CA PRO A 758 -48.83 7.18 32.59
C PRO A 758 -48.92 8.67 32.95
N VAL A 759 -49.22 9.02 34.21
CA VAL A 759 -49.28 10.42 34.64
C VAL A 759 -47.86 11.01 34.72
N SER A 760 -46.94 10.30 35.37
CA SER A 760 -45.54 10.69 35.51
C SER A 760 -44.81 10.79 34.17
N ALA A 761 -45.20 9.98 33.18
CA ALA A 761 -44.63 10.04 31.83
C ALA A 761 -44.75 11.42 31.17
N ASN A 762 -45.82 12.18 31.48
CA ASN A 762 -46.02 13.54 30.93
C ASN A 762 -45.00 14.56 31.45
N TYR A 763 -44.24 14.22 32.49
CA TYR A 763 -43.18 15.04 33.09
C TYR A 763 -41.77 14.55 32.72
N VAL A 764 -41.63 13.57 31.83
CA VAL A 764 -40.31 13.20 31.29
C VAL A 764 -39.81 14.32 30.38
N HIS A 765 -38.56 14.74 30.55
CA HIS A 765 -37.95 15.84 29.78
C HIS A 765 -38.73 17.17 29.90
N TYR A 766 -39.37 17.41 31.05
CA TYR A 766 -40.30 18.53 31.24
C TYR A 766 -39.58 19.87 31.09
N GLY A 767 -40.06 20.73 30.18
CA GLY A 767 -39.47 22.05 29.91
C GLY A 767 -38.10 22.05 29.20
N SER A 768 -37.49 20.89 28.99
CA SER A 768 -36.10 20.74 28.52
C SER A 768 -35.94 20.77 27.00
N THR A 769 -34.70 20.62 26.55
CA THR A 769 -34.33 20.48 25.14
C THR A 769 -33.19 19.47 24.97
N SER A 770 -33.03 18.92 23.76
CA SER A 770 -32.03 17.91 23.46
C SER A 770 -30.60 18.30 23.89
N GLN A 771 -30.23 19.56 23.70
CA GLN A 771 -28.88 20.02 24.03
C GLN A 771 -28.63 20.16 25.53
N ASP A 772 -29.65 20.45 26.34
CA ASP A 772 -29.51 20.50 27.81
C ASP A 772 -29.05 19.14 28.35
N ILE A 773 -29.64 18.07 27.84
CA ILE A 773 -29.33 16.70 28.26
C ILE A 773 -27.96 16.27 27.76
N LEU A 774 -27.67 16.43 26.46
CA LEU A 774 -26.43 15.93 25.89
C LEU A 774 -25.19 16.70 26.37
N ASP A 775 -25.25 18.02 26.46
CA ASP A 775 -24.11 18.82 26.92
C ASP A 775 -23.87 18.59 28.43
N THR A 776 -24.92 18.47 29.24
CA THR A 776 -24.76 18.15 30.67
C THR A 776 -24.18 16.74 30.85
N ALA A 777 -24.66 15.75 30.09
CA ALA A 777 -24.10 14.39 30.12
C ALA A 777 -22.62 14.38 29.69
N THR A 778 -22.26 15.19 28.70
CA THR A 778 -20.85 15.40 28.29
C THR A 778 -20.00 15.90 29.46
N MET A 779 -20.51 16.87 30.23
CA MET A 779 -19.79 17.42 31.40
C MET A 779 -19.68 16.41 32.55
N VAL A 780 -20.71 15.59 32.78
CA VAL A 780 -20.66 14.48 33.75
C VAL A 780 -19.56 13.46 33.38
N ILE A 781 -19.54 13.01 32.11
CA ILE A 781 -18.52 12.09 31.62
C ILE A 781 -17.13 12.71 31.71
N ALA A 782 -16.97 13.95 31.24
CA ALA A 782 -15.69 14.66 31.31
C ALA A 782 -15.21 14.79 32.75
N ALA A 783 -16.08 15.14 33.72
CA ALA A 783 -15.73 15.18 35.12
C ALA A 783 -15.23 13.82 35.63
N ARG A 784 -15.92 12.73 35.31
CA ARG A 784 -15.50 11.36 35.72
C ARG A 784 -14.13 10.99 35.17
N VAL A 785 -13.91 11.18 33.86
CA VAL A 785 -12.66 10.86 33.19
C VAL A 785 -11.51 11.74 33.67
N LEU A 786 -11.74 13.05 33.86
CA LEU A 786 -10.73 13.94 34.42
C LEU A 786 -10.33 13.53 35.84
N SER A 787 -11.22 12.94 36.65
CA SER A 787 -10.87 12.41 37.99
C SER A 787 -9.74 11.39 37.88
N ILE A 788 -9.91 10.47 36.93
CA ILE A 788 -9.01 9.34 36.72
C ILE A 788 -7.67 9.86 36.19
N ILE A 789 -7.70 10.73 35.18
CA ILE A 789 -6.48 11.35 34.63
C ILE A 789 -5.71 12.09 35.72
N ILE A 790 -6.37 12.91 36.55
CA ILE A 790 -5.70 13.66 37.62
C ILE A 790 -5.09 12.71 38.66
N THR A 791 -5.79 11.60 38.99
CA THR A 791 -5.29 10.58 39.92
C THR A 791 -4.05 9.87 39.37
N ASP A 792 -4.07 9.51 38.09
CA ASP A 792 -2.94 8.89 37.41
C ASP A 792 -1.74 9.85 37.32
N LEU A 793 -1.98 11.13 36.99
CA LEU A 793 -0.92 12.14 36.99
C LEU A 793 -0.29 12.32 38.38
N ASN A 794 -1.08 12.31 39.46
CA ASN A 794 -0.56 12.38 40.83
C ASN A 794 0.28 11.15 41.18
N THR A 795 -0.17 9.95 40.79
CA THR A 795 0.55 8.69 41.00
C THR A 795 1.89 8.68 40.25
N MET A 796 1.86 9.12 39.00
CA MET A 796 3.04 9.28 38.16
C MET A 796 4.03 10.30 38.75
N LEU A 797 3.54 11.47 39.18
CA LEU A 797 4.35 12.50 39.82
C LEU A 797 5.04 11.99 41.09
N GLY A 798 4.36 11.16 41.90
CA GLY A 798 4.96 10.51 43.06
C GLY A 798 6.15 9.62 42.69
N SER A 799 6.01 8.80 41.63
CA SER A 799 7.07 7.92 41.13
C SER A 799 8.25 8.71 40.56
N LEU A 800 7.97 9.76 39.78
CA LEU A 800 9.01 10.63 39.23
C LEU A 800 9.72 11.46 40.30
N ALA A 801 9.03 11.89 41.36
CA ALA A 801 9.66 12.59 42.47
C ALA A 801 10.73 11.74 43.16
N GLU A 802 10.44 10.44 43.33
CA GLU A 802 11.40 9.49 43.89
C GLU A 802 12.58 9.26 42.93
N LEU A 803 12.33 9.10 41.63
CA LEU A 803 13.40 8.97 40.63
C LEU A 803 14.29 10.23 40.57
N ALA A 804 13.69 11.42 40.66
CA ALA A 804 14.39 12.69 40.67
C ALA A 804 15.30 12.84 41.91
N ARG A 805 14.82 12.44 43.10
CA ARG A 805 15.64 12.42 44.33
C ARG A 805 16.81 11.46 44.22
N ARG A 806 16.55 10.23 43.77
CA ARG A 806 17.58 9.18 43.65
C ARG A 806 18.70 9.57 42.69
N HIS A 807 18.34 10.20 41.58
CA HIS A 807 19.29 10.61 40.54
C HIS A 807 19.60 12.10 40.53
N ARG A 808 19.36 12.79 41.67
CA ARG A 808 19.58 14.23 41.84
C ARG A 808 20.94 14.67 41.30
N ASP A 809 21.97 13.89 41.63
CA ASP A 809 23.36 14.17 41.33
C ASP A 809 23.97 13.21 40.28
N THR A 810 23.18 12.32 39.65
CA THR A 810 23.69 11.38 38.63
C THR A 810 24.01 12.12 37.33
N PRO A 811 25.29 12.24 36.91
CA PRO A 811 25.66 12.97 35.69
C PRO A 811 25.15 12.27 34.42
N ILE A 812 24.70 13.08 33.45
CA ILE A 812 24.23 12.62 32.14
C ILE A 812 24.58 13.66 31.08
N ALA A 813 24.80 13.22 29.83
CA ALA A 813 25.03 14.14 28.72
C ALA A 813 23.75 14.94 28.38
N GLY A 814 23.80 16.27 28.53
CA GLY A 814 22.79 17.16 27.97
C GLY A 814 22.84 17.11 26.45
N ARG A 815 21.68 17.01 25.80
CA ARG A 815 21.57 16.87 24.34
C ARG A 815 20.74 17.99 23.74
N THR A 816 21.28 18.68 22.75
CA THR A 816 20.63 19.76 22.01
C THR A 816 20.80 19.52 20.52
N LEU A 817 19.71 19.62 19.73
CA LEU A 817 19.74 19.33 18.29
C LEU A 817 20.39 17.95 17.97
N ALA A 818 20.07 16.94 18.77
CA ALA A 818 20.61 15.58 18.73
C ALA A 818 22.12 15.42 19.04
N MET A 819 22.82 16.48 19.45
CA MET A 819 24.26 16.45 19.79
C MET A 819 24.48 16.61 21.29
N GLN A 820 25.56 16.02 21.83
CA GLN A 820 26.01 16.32 23.19
C GLN A 820 26.42 17.79 23.31
N ALA A 821 25.95 18.46 24.35
CA ALA A 821 26.19 19.89 24.59
C ALA A 821 27.07 20.10 25.82
N VAL A 822 26.46 20.10 27.02
CA VAL A 822 27.12 20.17 28.32
C VAL A 822 26.56 19.11 29.25
N PRO A 823 27.28 18.67 30.30
CA PRO A 823 26.75 17.76 31.30
C PRO A 823 25.56 18.38 32.05
N THR A 824 24.63 17.53 32.47
CA THR A 824 23.53 17.84 33.39
C THR A 824 23.33 16.64 34.33
N THR A 825 22.28 16.60 35.14
CA THR A 825 21.92 15.40 35.92
C THR A 825 20.66 14.73 35.41
N PHE A 826 20.56 13.42 35.58
CA PHE A 826 19.34 12.69 35.22
C PHE A 826 18.16 13.16 36.09
N GLY A 827 18.38 13.44 37.37
CA GLY A 827 17.39 14.05 38.24
C GLY A 827 16.86 15.38 37.69
N ALA A 828 17.72 16.25 37.15
CA ALA A 828 17.28 17.51 36.54
C ALA A 828 16.41 17.28 35.29
N LYS A 829 16.72 16.26 34.47
CA LYS A 829 15.87 15.87 33.33
C LYS A 829 14.49 15.38 33.80
N VAL A 830 14.44 14.59 34.88
CA VAL A 830 13.17 14.15 35.49
C VAL A 830 12.39 15.34 36.06
N ALA A 831 13.06 16.28 36.74
CA ALA A 831 12.44 17.49 37.27
C ALA A 831 11.78 18.34 36.17
N VAL A 832 12.37 18.39 34.95
CA VAL A 832 11.74 19.05 33.80
C VAL A 832 10.46 18.34 33.35
N TRP A 833 10.42 17.00 33.37
CA TRP A 833 9.17 16.27 33.10
C TRP A 833 8.11 16.57 34.15
N MET A 834 8.49 16.51 35.43
CA MET A 834 7.59 16.80 36.55
C MET A 834 7.01 18.20 36.48
N GLN A 835 7.81 19.21 36.14
CA GLN A 835 7.34 20.59 36.01
C GLN A 835 6.17 20.69 35.02
N GLY A 836 6.29 20.09 33.83
CA GLY A 836 5.20 20.09 32.85
C GLY A 836 3.96 19.31 33.34
N LEU A 837 4.16 18.19 34.04
CA LEU A 837 3.07 17.36 34.58
C LEU A 837 2.31 18.06 35.72
N LEU A 838 3.01 18.79 36.59
CA LEU A 838 2.41 19.63 37.62
C LEU A 838 1.52 20.71 36.98
N ASP A 839 2.02 21.39 35.93
CA ASP A 839 1.28 22.44 35.25
C ASP A 839 0.04 21.88 34.51
N ALA A 840 0.15 20.69 33.89
CA ALA A 840 -0.97 19.98 33.27
C ALA A 840 -2.03 19.56 34.31
N ARG A 841 -1.60 18.98 35.44
CA ARG A 841 -2.47 18.62 36.57
C ARG A 841 -3.22 19.82 37.10
N ASP A 842 -2.52 20.93 37.37
CA ASP A 842 -3.13 22.14 37.92
C ASP A 842 -4.21 22.70 36.96
N ARG A 843 -3.95 22.65 35.64
CA ARG A 843 -4.93 23.04 34.62
C ARG A 843 -6.14 22.09 34.54
N LEU A 844 -5.93 20.78 34.59
CA LEU A 844 -7.03 19.81 34.59
C LEU A 844 -7.89 19.93 35.84
N CYS A 845 -7.29 20.16 37.02
CA CYS A 845 -8.02 20.44 38.26
C CYS A 845 -8.90 21.67 38.10
N GLN A 846 -8.36 22.76 37.55
CA GLN A 846 -9.13 23.98 37.31
C GLN A 846 -10.33 23.73 36.37
N VAL A 847 -10.10 23.07 35.24
CA VAL A 847 -11.16 22.78 34.25
C VAL A 847 -12.22 21.88 34.87
N ARG A 848 -11.83 20.79 35.54
CA ARG A 848 -12.75 19.88 36.25
C ARG A 848 -13.66 20.64 37.21
N THR A 849 -13.10 21.52 38.04
CA THR A 849 -13.88 22.26 39.05
C THR A 849 -14.82 23.29 38.45
N GLY A 850 -14.68 23.63 37.17
CA GLY A 850 -15.51 24.61 36.46
C GLY A 850 -16.42 24.02 35.39
N LEU A 851 -16.58 22.69 35.33
CA LEU A 851 -17.49 22.05 34.37
C LEU A 851 -18.95 22.34 34.76
N PRO A 852 -19.74 22.99 33.89
CA PRO A 852 -21.09 23.43 34.27
C PRO A 852 -22.20 22.46 33.85
N VAL A 853 -23.37 22.57 34.47
CA VAL A 853 -24.61 22.06 33.85
C VAL A 853 -24.99 22.90 32.63
N GLN A 854 -25.71 22.30 31.67
CA GLN A 854 -26.36 23.01 30.57
C GLN A 854 -27.88 22.99 30.78
N LEU A 855 -28.45 24.15 31.09
CA LEU A 855 -29.89 24.32 31.26
C LEU A 855 -30.36 25.61 30.60
N GLY A 856 -30.99 25.51 29.44
CA GLY A 856 -31.40 26.67 28.65
C GLY A 856 -32.80 26.56 28.03
N GLY A 857 -33.38 25.36 27.96
CA GLY A 857 -34.62 25.13 27.22
C GLY A 857 -34.43 25.39 25.71
N ALA A 858 -35.52 25.46 24.95
CA ALA A 858 -35.49 25.39 23.48
C ALA A 858 -34.47 26.33 22.78
N ALA A 859 -34.27 27.55 23.29
CA ALA A 859 -33.38 28.57 22.71
C ALA A 859 -32.67 29.42 23.78
N GLY A 860 -32.31 28.81 24.92
CA GLY A 860 -31.54 29.51 25.97
C GLY A 860 -32.33 30.52 26.83
N THR A 861 -33.66 30.51 26.78
CA THR A 861 -34.51 31.46 27.53
C THR A 861 -35.13 30.86 28.80
N LEU A 862 -35.07 29.54 28.97
CA LEU A 862 -35.73 28.77 30.02
C LEU A 862 -37.24 29.04 30.15
N ALA A 863 -37.88 29.58 29.10
CA ALA A 863 -39.28 29.99 29.14
C ALA A 863 -40.22 28.83 29.52
N SER A 864 -39.98 27.63 28.99
CA SER A 864 -40.77 26.44 29.30
C SER A 864 -40.66 26.05 30.77
N TYR A 865 -39.47 26.05 31.37
CA TYR A 865 -39.28 25.76 32.80
C TYR A 865 -40.01 26.77 33.70
N ILE A 866 -40.04 28.05 33.30
CA ILE A 866 -40.78 29.07 34.03
C ILE A 866 -42.29 28.79 33.97
N GLU A 867 -42.82 28.43 32.80
CA GLU A 867 -44.24 28.07 32.67
C GLU A 867 -44.57 26.78 33.43
N CYS A 868 -43.67 25.79 33.45
CA CYS A 868 -43.78 24.60 34.28
C CYS A 868 -43.91 24.96 35.77
N ALA A 869 -43.04 25.83 36.29
CA ALA A 869 -43.09 26.28 37.68
C ALA A 869 -44.36 27.08 38.01
N ARG A 870 -44.84 27.92 37.08
CA ARG A 870 -46.09 28.69 37.22
C ARG A 870 -47.34 27.82 37.22
N GLY A 871 -47.32 26.72 36.47
CA GLY A 871 -48.41 25.76 36.40
C GLY A 871 -48.51 24.84 37.62
N ALA A 872 -47.45 24.77 38.45
CA ALA A 872 -47.41 23.93 39.63
C ALA A 872 -48.03 24.60 40.87
N ASP A 873 -48.59 23.79 41.77
CA ASP A 873 -49.07 24.25 43.08
C ASP A 873 -47.91 24.32 44.08
N SER A 874 -46.97 25.25 43.85
CA SER A 874 -45.77 25.41 44.67
C SER A 874 -45.47 26.88 45.00
N PRO A 875 -44.66 27.15 46.05
CA PRO A 875 -44.22 28.51 46.37
C PRO A 875 -43.50 29.23 45.23
N LEU A 876 -42.90 28.48 44.29
CA LEU A 876 -42.22 29.02 43.12
C LEU A 876 -43.18 29.53 42.04
N SER A 877 -44.46 29.14 42.06
CA SER A 877 -45.44 29.56 41.04
C SER A 877 -45.64 31.07 40.95
N GLN A 878 -45.39 31.79 42.05
CA GLN A 878 -45.51 33.25 42.15
C GLN A 878 -44.14 33.96 42.24
N ALA A 879 -43.04 33.21 42.21
CA ALA A 879 -41.70 33.79 42.31
C ALA A 879 -41.33 34.54 41.01
N PRO A 880 -40.46 35.56 41.08
CA PRO A 880 -39.90 36.20 39.89
C PRO A 880 -39.16 35.18 39.01
N ALA A 881 -39.24 35.33 37.69
CA ALA A 881 -38.61 34.39 36.74
C ALA A 881 -37.11 34.15 37.00
N GLY A 882 -36.38 35.17 37.42
CA GLY A 882 -34.96 35.05 37.78
C GLY A 882 -34.72 34.14 38.99
N GLU A 883 -35.58 34.22 40.01
CA GLU A 883 -35.49 33.35 41.20
C GLU A 883 -35.80 31.89 40.85
N ILE A 884 -36.77 31.65 39.96
CA ILE A 884 -37.10 30.31 39.46
C ILE A 884 -35.88 29.69 38.75
N VAL A 885 -35.27 30.45 37.84
CA VAL A 885 -34.11 30.01 37.04
C VAL A 885 -32.89 29.73 37.94
N GLU A 886 -32.59 30.63 38.87
CA GLU A 886 -31.47 30.50 39.81
C GLU A 886 -31.63 29.23 40.65
N ARG A 887 -32.77 29.06 41.34
CA ARG A 887 -33.01 27.91 42.20
C ARG A 887 -33.03 26.59 41.44
N LEU A 888 -33.64 26.54 40.26
CA LEU A 888 -33.67 25.32 39.44
C LEU A 888 -32.27 24.93 38.98
N THR A 889 -31.49 25.90 38.51
CA THR A 889 -30.14 25.64 37.99
C THR A 889 -29.19 25.25 39.12
N GLU A 890 -29.31 25.85 40.30
CA GLU A 890 -28.55 25.49 41.51
C GLU A 890 -28.88 24.07 42.00
N GLU A 891 -30.16 23.72 42.11
CA GLU A 891 -30.56 22.36 42.52
C GLU A 891 -30.13 21.31 41.49
N PHE A 892 -30.29 21.60 40.20
CA PHE A 892 -29.86 20.69 39.13
C PHE A 892 -28.34 20.49 39.11
N ALA A 893 -27.57 21.56 39.29
CA ALA A 893 -26.12 21.49 39.40
C ALA A 893 -25.67 20.73 40.66
N ALA A 894 -26.38 20.91 41.79
CA ALA A 894 -26.11 20.19 43.02
C ALA A 894 -26.33 18.68 42.88
N GLU A 895 -27.40 18.24 42.21
CA GLU A 895 -27.67 16.82 41.95
C GLU A 895 -26.54 16.14 41.16
N LEU A 896 -25.90 16.86 40.23
CA LEU A 896 -24.86 16.32 39.35
C LEU A 896 -23.43 16.64 39.81
N SER A 897 -23.26 17.41 40.90
CA SER A 897 -21.95 17.91 41.35
C SER A 897 -21.19 18.70 40.26
N LEU A 898 -21.93 19.48 39.47
CA LEU A 898 -21.40 20.39 38.45
C LEU A 898 -21.59 21.85 38.88
N THR A 899 -21.03 22.80 38.13
CA THR A 899 -21.17 24.24 38.44
C THR A 899 -22.33 24.89 37.69
N VAL A 900 -22.74 26.07 38.14
CA VAL A 900 -23.72 26.92 37.45
C VAL A 900 -23.01 27.94 36.56
N THR A 901 -23.62 28.33 35.45
CA THR A 901 -23.19 29.46 34.61
C THR A 901 -24.18 30.60 34.72
N ALA A 902 -23.72 31.83 34.48
CA ALA A 902 -24.59 33.02 34.50
C ALA A 902 -25.65 33.01 33.38
N THR A 903 -25.35 32.33 32.27
CA THR A 903 -26.26 32.14 31.14
C THR A 903 -26.14 30.71 30.61
N PRO A 904 -27.16 30.19 29.91
CA PRO A 904 -27.02 28.97 29.12
C PRO A 904 -25.88 29.11 28.11
N TRP A 905 -25.18 28.02 27.80
CA TRP A 905 -23.97 28.03 26.98
C TRP A 905 -24.11 27.19 25.70
N HIS A 906 -25.33 27.06 25.17
CA HIS A 906 -25.63 26.31 23.93
C HIS A 906 -24.70 26.70 22.78
N THR A 907 -24.37 27.99 22.66
CA THR A 907 -23.46 28.51 21.62
C THR A 907 -22.22 29.22 22.18
N VAL A 908 -22.05 29.24 23.51
CA VAL A 908 -20.83 29.71 24.18
C VAL A 908 -19.99 28.50 24.56
N ARG A 909 -19.30 27.92 23.57
CA ARG A 909 -18.60 26.61 23.70
C ARG A 909 -17.29 26.67 24.50
N THR A 910 -17.16 27.62 25.43
CA THR A 910 -15.98 27.78 26.29
C THR A 910 -15.65 26.54 27.12
N PRO A 911 -16.62 25.81 27.73
CA PRO A 911 -16.30 24.58 28.47
C PRO A 911 -15.62 23.50 27.60
N ILE A 912 -16.07 23.37 26.34
CA ILE A 912 -15.50 22.44 25.37
C ILE A 912 -14.08 22.85 24.97
N ALA A 913 -13.86 24.15 24.74
CA ALA A 913 -12.53 24.68 24.41
C ALA A 913 -11.55 24.55 25.59
N ASP A 914 -12.00 24.75 26.82
CA ASP A 914 -11.20 24.57 28.03
C ASP A 914 -10.78 23.10 28.21
N LEU A 915 -11.69 22.15 27.98
CA LEU A 915 -11.40 20.71 27.93
C LEU A 915 -10.36 20.40 26.84
N ALA A 916 -10.59 20.86 25.61
CA ALA A 916 -9.68 20.64 24.49
C ALA A 916 -8.27 21.15 24.78
N GLY A 917 -8.14 22.37 25.31
CA GLY A 917 -6.86 22.97 25.67
C GLY A 917 -6.14 22.22 26.79
N ALA A 918 -6.85 21.81 27.83
CA ALA A 918 -6.26 21.07 28.95
C ALA A 918 -5.81 19.65 28.54
N LEU A 919 -6.60 18.95 27.73
CA LEU A 919 -6.28 17.62 27.20
C LEU A 919 -5.11 17.66 26.21
N ALA A 920 -5.07 18.66 25.32
CA ALA A 920 -3.95 18.86 24.39
C ALA A 920 -2.64 19.22 25.11
N LEU A 921 -2.70 20.06 26.14
CA LEU A 921 -1.53 20.34 26.99
C LEU A 921 -1.02 19.05 27.66
N THR A 922 -1.94 18.28 28.26
CA THR A 922 -1.60 17.05 28.98
C THR A 922 -0.98 16.02 28.06
N SER A 923 -1.55 15.79 26.87
CA SER A 923 -1.00 14.86 25.89
C SER A 923 0.40 15.27 25.41
N GLY A 924 0.62 16.57 25.18
CA GLY A 924 1.93 17.10 24.79
C GLY A 924 3.00 16.91 25.87
N VAL A 925 2.65 17.15 27.14
CA VAL A 925 3.55 16.95 28.29
C VAL A 925 3.91 15.47 28.47
N LEU A 926 2.92 14.56 28.40
CA LEU A 926 3.15 13.12 28.45
C LEU A 926 4.01 12.66 27.25
N GLY A 927 3.72 13.18 26.06
CA GLY A 927 4.49 12.95 24.84
C GLY A 927 5.94 13.40 24.96
N LYS A 928 6.22 14.53 25.61
CA LYS A 928 7.58 15.01 25.89
C LYS A 928 8.38 14.01 26.71
N LEU A 929 7.80 13.47 27.78
CA LEU A 929 8.43 12.41 28.57
C LEU A 929 8.67 11.16 27.71
N ALA A 930 7.67 10.74 26.92
CA ALA A 930 7.78 9.57 26.07
C ALA A 930 8.91 9.69 25.02
N VAL A 931 9.03 10.81 24.32
CA VAL A 931 10.10 10.98 23.31
C VAL A 931 11.49 11.05 23.94
N ASP A 932 11.62 11.60 25.16
CA ASP A 932 12.87 11.53 25.92
C ASP A 932 13.20 10.07 26.28
N VAL A 933 12.24 9.28 26.79
CA VAL A 933 12.46 7.86 27.09
C VAL A 933 12.87 7.08 25.83
N ILE A 934 12.15 7.23 24.72
CA ILE A 934 12.50 6.59 23.44
C ILE A 934 13.92 6.95 23.02
N SER A 935 14.28 8.23 23.10
CA SER A 935 15.62 8.69 22.74
C SER A 935 16.69 8.09 23.65
N GLN A 936 16.42 7.90 24.93
CA GLN A 936 17.41 7.38 25.89
C GLN A 936 17.47 5.85 25.92
N SER A 937 16.41 5.17 25.50
CA SER A 937 16.32 3.71 25.42
C SER A 937 16.86 3.13 24.11
N ARG A 938 17.19 3.96 23.11
CA ARG A 938 17.77 3.47 21.85
C ARG A 938 19.12 2.80 22.08
N THR A 939 19.44 1.80 21.27
CA THR A 939 20.60 0.91 21.42
C THR A 939 21.92 1.63 21.62
N GLU A 940 22.18 2.71 20.89
CA GLU A 940 23.48 3.42 20.98
C GLU A 940 23.61 4.21 22.29
N ILE A 941 22.50 4.61 22.90
CA ILE A 941 22.47 5.40 24.13
C ILE A 941 22.28 4.49 25.34
N ALA A 942 21.17 3.75 25.40
CA ALA A 942 20.83 2.78 26.44
C ALA A 942 20.94 3.32 27.88
N GLU A 943 20.67 4.61 28.09
CA GLU A 943 20.73 5.26 29.42
C GLU A 943 19.48 4.94 30.26
N LEU A 944 18.35 4.69 29.59
CA LEU A 944 17.07 4.34 30.22
C LEU A 944 16.54 3.02 29.67
N CYS A 945 15.74 2.33 30.47
CA CYS A 945 14.99 1.14 30.06
C CYS A 945 13.58 1.18 30.67
N GLU A 946 12.57 0.91 29.84
CA GLU A 946 11.20 0.68 30.30
C GLU A 946 11.10 -0.59 31.17
N PRO A 947 10.09 -0.70 32.06
CA PRO A 947 9.89 -1.91 32.85
C PRO A 947 9.71 -3.14 31.97
N ALA A 948 10.36 -4.22 32.35
CA ALA A 948 10.21 -5.52 31.69
C ALA A 948 9.04 -6.29 32.33
N ALA A 949 8.07 -6.68 31.52
CA ALA A 949 7.07 -7.71 31.84
C ALA A 949 7.14 -8.78 30.75
N ALA A 950 6.84 -10.04 31.09
CA ALA A 950 6.85 -11.13 30.12
C ALA A 950 5.96 -10.80 28.92
N GLY A 951 6.48 -10.93 27.69
CA GLY A 951 5.78 -10.58 26.45
C GLY A 951 5.68 -9.08 26.13
N ARG A 952 6.11 -8.16 27.01
CA ARG A 952 6.01 -6.71 26.80
C ARG A 952 7.24 -6.17 26.09
N GLY A 953 7.04 -5.66 24.87
CA GLY A 953 8.11 -5.06 24.06
C GLY A 953 9.14 -6.05 23.50
N GLU A 954 9.00 -7.34 23.81
CA GLU A 954 9.81 -8.42 23.28
C GLU A 954 9.55 -8.60 21.78
N SER A 955 10.61 -8.64 21.00
CA SER A 955 10.49 -8.91 19.57
C SER A 955 10.46 -10.41 19.34
N SER A 956 9.41 -10.89 18.66
CA SER A 956 9.31 -12.28 18.21
C SER A 956 10.49 -12.75 17.33
N ALA A 957 11.22 -11.81 16.69
CA ALA A 957 12.37 -12.11 15.83
C ALA A 957 13.75 -11.89 16.49
N MET A 958 13.82 -11.13 17.60
CA MET A 958 15.09 -10.76 18.24
C MET A 958 14.96 -10.83 19.77
N PRO A 959 15.44 -11.91 20.42
CA PRO A 959 15.27 -12.15 21.86
C PRO A 959 15.80 -11.03 22.76
N GLN A 960 16.84 -10.31 22.31
CA GLN A 960 17.44 -9.18 23.03
C GLN A 960 16.73 -7.84 22.79
N LYS A 961 15.84 -7.75 21.78
CA LYS A 961 15.22 -6.48 21.37
C LYS A 961 14.04 -6.16 22.29
N ARG A 962 14.26 -5.19 23.16
CA ARG A 962 13.23 -4.60 24.03
C ARG A 962 12.78 -3.27 23.45
N ASN A 963 11.61 -3.26 22.81
CA ASN A 963 11.03 -2.04 22.26
C ASN A 963 10.41 -1.20 23.39
N PRO A 964 10.55 0.14 23.37
CA PRO A 964 9.94 1.03 24.37
C PRO A 964 8.45 1.25 24.05
N VAL A 965 7.63 0.23 24.32
CA VAL A 965 6.22 0.17 23.89
C VAL A 965 5.32 1.13 24.67
N LEU A 966 5.58 1.38 25.96
CA LEU A 966 4.76 2.28 26.78
C LEU A 966 4.90 3.71 26.28
N SER A 967 6.14 4.18 26.11
CA SER A 967 6.41 5.49 25.53
C SER A 967 5.94 5.59 24.07
N THR A 968 5.98 4.51 23.31
CA THR A 968 5.41 4.50 21.94
C THR A 968 3.91 4.73 21.95
N MET A 969 3.16 4.09 22.84
CA MET A 969 1.71 4.29 22.99
C MET A 969 1.38 5.72 23.44
N ILE A 970 2.08 6.23 24.46
CA ILE A 970 1.91 7.62 24.94
C ILE A 970 2.20 8.63 23.82
N ARG A 971 3.28 8.41 23.05
CA ARG A 971 3.63 9.27 21.91
C ARG A 971 2.55 9.19 20.81
N GLY A 972 1.99 8.02 20.57
CA GLY A 972 0.89 7.83 19.61
C GLY A 972 -0.32 8.69 19.95
N ALA A 973 -0.74 8.73 21.22
CA ALA A 973 -1.80 9.63 21.69
C ALA A 973 -1.42 11.11 21.52
N ALA A 974 -0.20 11.48 21.90
CA ALA A 974 0.30 12.87 21.80
C ALA A 974 0.37 13.40 20.37
N LEU A 975 0.45 12.53 19.35
CA LEU A 975 0.42 12.91 17.94
C LEU A 975 -0.99 13.05 17.36
N GLN A 976 -2.02 12.56 18.05
CA GLN A 976 -3.41 12.57 17.59
C GLN A 976 -4.24 13.69 18.24
N VAL A 977 -4.13 13.82 19.57
CA VAL A 977 -4.94 14.75 20.37
C VAL A 977 -4.87 16.21 19.88
N PRO A 978 -3.73 16.78 19.44
CA PRO A 978 -3.71 18.16 18.95
C PRO A 978 -4.59 18.38 17.71
N GLY A 979 -4.68 17.40 16.80
CA GLY A 979 -5.55 17.49 15.63
C GLY A 979 -7.02 17.47 16.02
N LEU A 980 -7.40 16.59 16.95
CA LEU A 980 -8.75 16.49 17.49
C LEU A 980 -9.16 17.76 18.26
N ALA A 981 -8.26 18.28 19.11
CA ALA A 981 -8.47 19.53 19.84
C ALA A 981 -8.63 20.74 18.89
N SER A 982 -7.95 20.75 17.74
CA SER A 982 -8.15 21.78 16.71
C SER A 982 -9.58 21.79 16.18
N THR A 983 -10.22 20.63 16.01
CA THR A 983 -11.64 20.54 15.63
C THR A 983 -12.53 21.15 16.70
N LEU A 984 -12.27 20.84 17.98
CA LEU A 984 -13.02 21.39 19.12
C LEU A 984 -12.88 22.91 19.24
N PHE A 985 -11.70 23.48 18.97
CA PHE A 985 -11.54 24.93 18.88
C PHE A 985 -12.30 25.54 17.70
N GLY A 986 -12.41 24.82 16.58
CA GLY A 986 -13.22 25.24 15.44
C GLY A 986 -14.72 25.32 15.77
N ALA A 987 -15.21 24.46 16.67
CA ALA A 987 -16.60 24.44 17.11
C ALA A 987 -17.02 25.67 17.95
N LEU A 988 -16.07 26.51 18.40
CA LEU A 988 -16.38 27.83 19.00
C LEU A 988 -17.16 28.75 18.05
N LEU A 989 -17.08 28.51 16.74
CA LEU A 989 -17.91 29.18 15.74
C LEU A 989 -19.32 28.57 15.73
N ALA A 990 -20.08 28.84 16.78
CA ALA A 990 -21.46 28.41 16.95
C ALA A 990 -22.42 29.58 16.69
N GLU A 991 -23.13 29.53 15.57
CA GLU A 991 -24.14 30.51 15.20
C GLU A 991 -25.46 30.35 15.98
N ASP A 992 -26.18 31.46 16.10
CA ASP A 992 -27.53 31.58 16.69
C ASP A 992 -27.63 30.92 18.09
N GLU A 993 -28.79 30.34 18.42
CA GLU A 993 -29.05 29.70 19.72
C GLU A 993 -28.78 28.19 19.73
N ARG A 994 -28.56 27.57 18.56
CA ARG A 994 -28.05 26.19 18.39
C ARG A 994 -27.50 26.00 16.98
N PRO A 995 -26.20 25.68 16.82
CA PRO A 995 -25.60 25.71 15.50
C PRO A 995 -25.82 24.42 14.70
N ALA A 996 -25.99 24.56 13.39
CA ALA A 996 -26.24 23.49 12.44
C ALA A 996 -24.92 22.87 11.93
N GLY A 997 -24.17 22.26 12.85
CA GLY A 997 -23.02 21.40 12.51
C GLY A 997 -21.84 21.56 13.46
N SER A 998 -21.53 22.77 13.93
CA SER A 998 -20.39 22.99 14.82
C SER A 998 -20.55 22.24 16.15
N TRP A 999 -21.73 22.29 16.78
CA TRP A 999 -22.05 21.49 17.97
C TRP A 999 -21.91 19.97 17.71
N HIS A 1000 -22.42 19.47 16.58
CA HIS A 1000 -22.35 18.06 16.18
C HIS A 1000 -20.91 17.58 15.97
N SER A 1001 -20.00 18.49 15.60
CA SER A 1001 -18.58 18.19 15.41
C SER A 1001 -17.79 18.02 16.71
N GLU A 1002 -18.39 18.29 17.87
CA GLU A 1002 -17.73 18.23 19.17
C GLU A 1002 -17.68 16.81 19.76
N TRP A 1003 -18.76 16.04 19.59
CA TRP A 1003 -19.03 14.84 20.41
C TRP A 1003 -17.96 13.76 20.25
N GLN A 1004 -17.70 13.33 19.01
CA GLN A 1004 -16.72 12.29 18.74
C GLN A 1004 -15.28 12.74 19.03
N PRO A 1005 -14.80 13.93 18.57
CA PRO A 1005 -13.44 14.35 18.87
C PRO A 1005 -13.17 14.59 20.36
N LEU A 1006 -14.16 15.05 21.13
CA LEU A 1006 -14.00 15.20 22.58
C LEU A 1006 -13.93 13.84 23.27
N ARG A 1007 -14.81 12.89 22.92
CA ARG A 1007 -14.76 11.50 23.41
C ARG A 1007 -13.37 10.90 23.16
N GLU A 1008 -12.85 11.07 21.95
CA GLU A 1008 -11.55 10.54 21.56
C GLU A 1008 -10.38 11.22 22.29
N CYS A 1009 -10.44 12.55 22.49
CA CYS A 1009 -9.45 13.25 23.32
C CYS A 1009 -9.42 12.70 24.75
N LEU A 1010 -10.59 12.49 25.37
CA LEU A 1010 -10.71 11.95 26.72
C LEU A 1010 -10.14 10.52 26.80
N LEU A 1011 -10.47 9.69 25.82
CA LEU A 1011 -10.02 8.29 25.73
C LEU A 1011 -8.50 8.18 25.58
N LEU A 1012 -7.93 8.91 24.61
CA LEU A 1012 -6.50 8.87 24.30
C LEU A 1012 -5.65 9.46 25.43
N VAL A 1013 -6.08 10.56 26.05
CA VAL A 1013 -5.35 11.17 27.17
C VAL A 1013 -5.48 10.32 28.43
N GLY A 1014 -6.64 9.74 28.70
CA GLY A 1014 -6.84 8.79 29.80
C GLY A 1014 -5.96 7.57 29.67
N GLY A 1015 -5.95 6.94 28.49
CA GLY A 1015 -5.07 5.81 28.19
C GLY A 1015 -3.59 6.16 28.31
N ALA A 1016 -3.19 7.33 27.80
CA ALA A 1016 -1.80 7.79 27.88
C ALA A 1016 -1.36 8.10 29.32
N ALA A 1017 -2.23 8.72 30.13
CA ALA A 1017 -1.95 8.98 31.54
C ALA A 1017 -1.81 7.67 32.32
N HIS A 1018 -2.70 6.71 32.10
CA HIS A 1018 -2.66 5.40 32.73
C HIS A 1018 -1.39 4.62 32.36
N THR A 1019 -1.06 4.59 31.06
CA THR A 1019 0.18 3.98 30.56
C THR A 1019 1.42 4.66 31.14
N ALA A 1020 1.37 5.98 31.34
CA ALA A 1020 2.48 6.75 31.90
C ALA A 1020 2.73 6.49 33.39
N VAL A 1021 1.71 6.08 34.15
CA VAL A 1021 1.88 5.60 35.53
C VAL A 1021 2.78 4.37 35.56
N GLU A 1022 2.48 3.38 34.72
CA GLU A 1022 3.29 2.15 34.61
C GLU A 1022 4.73 2.47 34.19
N LEU A 1023 4.87 3.33 33.17
CA LEU A 1023 6.19 3.78 32.70
C LEU A 1023 6.98 4.46 33.82
N ALA A 1024 6.40 5.43 34.52
CA ALA A 1024 7.10 6.18 35.57
C ALA A 1024 7.46 5.32 36.79
N ALA A 1025 6.59 4.38 37.18
CA ALA A 1025 6.85 3.47 38.29
C ALA A 1025 7.98 2.47 37.97
N GLY A 1026 8.07 2.04 36.72
CA GLY A 1026 9.00 0.99 36.28
C GLY A 1026 10.25 1.47 35.53
N LEU A 1027 10.39 2.77 35.28
CA LEU A 1027 11.51 3.33 34.52
C LEU A 1027 12.83 3.11 35.26
N THR A 1028 13.76 2.43 34.61
CA THR A 1028 15.10 2.17 35.14
C THR A 1028 16.12 3.06 34.44
N ALA A 1029 17.11 3.53 35.20
CA ALA A 1029 18.22 4.34 34.72
C ALA A 1029 19.55 3.65 34.97
N ASP A 1030 20.39 3.58 33.94
CA ASP A 1030 21.73 3.00 34.02
C ASP A 1030 22.76 4.12 34.18
N ALA A 1031 23.14 4.40 35.43
CA ALA A 1031 24.08 5.46 35.76
C ALA A 1031 25.50 5.20 35.22
N ASP A 1032 25.91 3.94 35.13
CA ASP A 1032 27.21 3.56 34.59
C ASP A 1032 27.24 3.80 33.08
N ARG A 1033 26.14 3.49 32.39
CA ARG A 1033 25.98 3.81 30.96
C ARG A 1033 25.93 5.31 30.71
N MET A 1034 25.24 6.09 31.54
CA MET A 1034 25.25 7.56 31.45
C MET A 1034 26.66 8.12 31.60
N THR A 1035 27.43 7.60 32.55
CA THR A 1035 28.83 7.97 32.78
C THR A 1035 29.71 7.59 31.58
N THR A 1036 29.52 6.40 31.02
CA THR A 1036 30.22 5.96 29.81
C THR A 1036 29.90 6.86 28.62
N ASN A 1037 28.63 7.23 28.42
CA ASN A 1037 28.24 8.06 27.30
C ASN A 1037 28.80 9.49 27.41
N LEU A 1038 29.03 10.02 28.61
CA LEU A 1038 29.70 11.30 28.82
C LEU A 1038 31.13 11.32 28.27
N THR A 1039 31.78 10.16 28.11
CA THR A 1039 33.15 10.08 27.57
C THR A 1039 33.18 9.99 26.05
N LEU A 1040 32.04 9.87 25.35
CA LEU A 1040 31.99 9.72 23.88
C LEU A 1040 32.65 10.85 23.08
N THR A 1041 32.81 12.02 23.70
CA THR A 1041 33.45 13.18 23.08
C THR A 1041 34.82 13.50 23.69
N ASP A 1042 35.41 12.56 24.44
CA ASP A 1042 36.76 12.66 25.04
C ASP A 1042 37.02 13.99 25.78
N GLY A 1043 36.02 14.44 26.55
CA GLY A 1043 36.09 15.67 27.35
C GLY A 1043 35.69 16.95 26.59
N GLN A 1044 35.39 16.89 25.30
CA GLN A 1044 34.92 18.06 24.53
C GLN A 1044 33.57 18.61 25.02
N ILE A 1045 32.73 17.76 25.64
CA ILE A 1045 31.45 18.17 26.26
C ILE A 1045 31.59 19.25 27.34
N VAL A 1046 32.79 19.44 27.92
CA VAL A 1046 33.08 20.53 28.87
C VAL A 1046 34.00 21.61 28.29
N SER A 1047 34.16 21.67 26.97
CA SER A 1047 34.99 22.68 26.30
C SER A 1047 34.53 24.12 26.56
N GLU A 1048 33.24 24.34 26.86
CA GLU A 1048 32.73 25.63 27.32
C GLU A 1048 33.39 26.10 28.63
N ARG A 1049 33.55 25.18 29.60
CA ARG A 1049 34.24 25.45 30.88
C ARG A 1049 35.67 25.92 30.64
N LEU A 1050 36.38 25.25 29.73
CA LEU A 1050 37.74 25.62 29.35
C LEU A 1050 37.79 26.97 28.65
N SER A 1051 36.83 27.26 27.77
CA SER A 1051 36.72 28.55 27.08
C SER A 1051 36.58 29.71 28.08
N ILE A 1052 35.74 29.53 29.10
CA ILE A 1052 35.54 30.51 30.17
C ILE A 1052 36.81 30.66 31.03
N ARG A 1053 37.46 29.55 31.39
CA ARG A 1053 38.69 29.58 32.22
C ARG A 1053 39.90 30.16 31.50
N LEU A 1054 40.01 29.95 30.19
CA LEU A 1054 41.11 30.44 29.36
C LEU A 1054 40.91 31.89 28.89
N ALA A 1055 39.67 32.38 28.81
CA ALA A 1055 39.40 33.74 28.31
C ALA A 1055 40.11 34.86 29.10
N PRO A 1056 40.21 34.85 30.44
CA PRO A 1056 40.99 35.84 31.20
C PRO A 1056 42.52 35.72 31.01
N LEU A 1057 43.01 34.55 30.61
CA LEU A 1057 44.44 34.25 30.48
C LEU A 1057 44.96 34.58 29.09
N LEU A 1058 44.19 34.24 28.05
CA LEU A 1058 44.59 34.32 26.63
C LEU A 1058 43.80 35.36 25.82
N GLY A 1059 42.69 35.85 26.35
CA GLY A 1059 41.69 36.60 25.59
C GLY A 1059 40.69 35.69 24.87
N LYS A 1060 39.41 36.08 24.87
CA LYS A 1060 38.30 35.29 24.33
C LYS A 1060 38.48 34.79 22.88
N PRO A 1061 38.99 35.60 21.92
CA PRO A 1061 39.18 35.14 20.54
C PRO A 1061 40.26 34.04 20.43
N VAL A 1062 41.35 34.19 21.18
CA VAL A 1062 42.48 33.23 21.18
C VAL A 1062 42.05 31.93 21.84
N ALA A 1063 41.46 32.01 23.05
CA ALA A 1063 40.95 30.84 23.77
C ALA A 1063 39.97 30.01 22.91
N LYS A 1064 39.03 30.67 22.23
CA LYS A 1064 38.08 30.00 21.32
C LYS A 1064 38.79 29.33 20.15
N LYS A 1065 39.71 30.03 19.48
CA LYS A 1065 40.45 29.49 18.33
C LYS A 1065 41.31 28.28 18.72
N THR A 1066 42.02 28.36 19.84
CA THR A 1066 42.88 27.28 20.34
C THR A 1066 42.07 26.06 20.73
N LEU A 1067 40.93 26.23 21.42
CA LEU A 1067 40.05 25.11 21.77
C LEU A 1067 39.39 24.46 20.54
N GLN A 1068 39.00 25.26 19.52
CA GLN A 1068 38.47 24.72 18.27
C GLN A 1068 39.52 23.87 17.52
N ALA A 1069 40.76 24.36 17.45
CA ALA A 1069 41.85 23.62 16.84
C ALA A 1069 42.14 22.30 17.60
N ALA A 1070 42.22 22.37 18.93
CA ALA A 1070 42.47 21.19 19.77
C ALA A 1070 41.33 20.16 19.71
N ALA A 1071 40.07 20.60 19.68
CA ALA A 1071 38.92 19.71 19.52
C ALA A 1071 38.92 19.01 18.14
N TYR A 1072 39.25 19.74 17.07
CA TYR A 1072 39.39 19.16 15.73
C TYR A 1072 40.54 18.16 15.64
N GLU A 1073 41.68 18.46 16.26
CA GLU A 1073 42.81 17.53 16.34
C GLU A 1073 42.43 16.27 17.15
N SER A 1074 41.74 16.42 18.28
CA SER A 1074 41.27 15.28 19.09
C SER A 1074 40.38 14.35 18.28
N GLN A 1075 39.41 14.90 17.53
CA GLN A 1075 38.52 14.09 16.68
C GLN A 1075 39.26 13.41 15.52
N SER A 1076 40.20 14.10 14.87
CA SER A 1076 40.90 13.55 13.70
C SER A 1076 41.97 12.52 14.06
N THR A 1077 42.53 12.58 15.27
CA THR A 1077 43.64 11.71 15.71
C THR A 1077 43.24 10.69 16.77
N ALA A 1078 42.03 10.78 17.32
CA ALA A 1078 41.57 10.00 18.47
C ALA A 1078 42.47 10.12 19.72
N ARG A 1079 43.24 11.22 19.83
CA ARG A 1079 44.05 11.53 21.02
C ARG A 1079 43.19 12.22 22.09
N PRO A 1080 43.40 11.94 23.38
CA PRO A 1080 42.68 12.63 24.47
C PRO A 1080 42.89 14.14 24.42
N LEU A 1081 41.80 14.91 24.54
CA LEU A 1081 41.84 16.38 24.49
C LEU A 1081 42.79 16.97 25.55
N ALA A 1082 42.87 16.33 26.74
CA ALA A 1082 43.77 16.75 27.81
C ALA A 1082 45.25 16.76 27.39
N ASP A 1083 45.66 15.79 26.57
CA ASP A 1083 47.05 15.63 26.13
C ASP A 1083 47.39 16.67 25.05
N ILE A 1084 46.48 16.89 24.09
CA ILE A 1084 46.64 17.92 23.05
C ILE A 1084 46.73 19.31 23.69
N LEU A 1085 45.85 19.62 24.65
CA LEU A 1085 45.86 20.92 25.34
C LEU A 1085 47.12 21.11 26.20
N ALA A 1086 47.65 20.05 26.80
CA ALA A 1086 48.89 20.11 27.58
C ALA A 1086 50.15 20.33 26.72
N GLU A 1087 50.09 20.00 25.43
CA GLU A 1087 51.16 20.24 24.45
C GLU A 1087 51.04 21.61 23.76
N CYS A 1088 49.89 22.27 23.85
CA CYS A 1088 49.68 23.61 23.31
C CYS A 1088 50.47 24.65 24.12
N PRO A 1089 51.49 25.34 23.54
CA PRO A 1089 52.37 26.25 24.28
C PRO A 1089 51.63 27.37 25.01
N ASP A 1090 50.59 27.92 24.36
CA ASP A 1090 49.76 29.00 24.91
C ASP A 1090 48.95 28.54 26.14
N ILE A 1091 48.62 27.25 26.26
CA ILE A 1091 47.84 26.71 27.39
C ILE A 1091 48.77 26.13 28.46
N ALA A 1092 49.81 25.41 28.06
CA ALA A 1092 50.75 24.72 28.94
C ALA A 1092 51.50 25.67 29.90
N MET A 1093 51.66 26.95 29.53
CA MET A 1093 52.25 27.98 30.39
C MET A 1093 51.34 28.44 31.54
N HIS A 1094 50.04 28.16 31.46
CA HIS A 1094 49.05 28.62 32.43
C HIS A 1094 48.37 27.48 33.20
N ILE A 1095 48.06 26.37 32.53
CA ILE A 1095 47.32 25.25 33.12
C ILE A 1095 48.09 23.96 32.83
N GLY A 1096 48.55 23.28 33.89
CA GLY A 1096 49.26 22.02 33.78
C GLY A 1096 48.33 20.83 33.50
N ARG A 1097 48.91 19.71 33.03
CA ARG A 1097 48.15 18.47 32.70
C ARG A 1097 47.22 17.97 33.82
N PRO A 1098 47.60 17.96 35.12
CA PRO A 1098 46.69 17.53 36.18
C PRO A 1098 45.47 18.43 36.35
N GLU A 1099 45.63 19.75 36.22
CA GLU A 1099 44.51 20.69 36.30
C GLU A 1099 43.61 20.59 35.04
N LEU A 1100 44.19 20.41 33.86
CA LEU A 1100 43.43 20.15 32.62
C LEU A 1100 42.59 18.87 32.73
N ALA A 1101 43.17 17.79 33.27
CA ALA A 1101 42.44 16.55 33.49
C ALA A 1101 41.21 16.77 34.40
N GLU A 1102 41.35 17.53 35.49
CA GLU A 1102 40.25 17.84 36.42
C GLU A 1102 39.19 18.77 35.81
N LEU A 1103 39.61 19.75 35.01
CA LEU A 1103 38.70 20.65 34.28
C LEU A 1103 37.90 19.91 33.21
N LEU A 1104 38.47 18.86 32.62
CA LEU A 1104 37.86 18.03 31.59
C LEU A 1104 36.91 16.95 32.12
N ARG A 1105 36.82 16.76 33.45
CA ARG A 1105 35.86 15.83 34.07
C ARG A 1105 34.42 16.34 33.95
N PRO A 1106 33.52 15.63 33.25
CA PRO A 1106 32.13 16.03 33.10
C PRO A 1106 31.37 16.16 34.42
N GLU A 1107 31.65 15.30 35.40
CA GLU A 1107 30.98 15.31 36.72
C GLU A 1107 31.16 16.63 37.49
N ASN A 1108 32.21 17.39 37.16
CA ASN A 1108 32.54 18.65 37.83
C ASN A 1108 31.93 19.89 37.15
N TYR A 1109 31.06 19.70 36.14
CA TYR A 1109 30.46 20.79 35.38
C TYR A 1109 28.93 20.66 35.25
N LEU A 1110 28.25 20.35 36.36
CA LEU A 1110 26.79 20.14 36.42
C LEU A 1110 25.98 21.44 36.63
N GLY A 1111 26.64 22.56 36.88
CA GLY A 1111 25.99 23.84 37.16
C GLY A 1111 25.01 23.74 38.34
N ALA A 1112 23.82 24.33 38.18
CA ALA A 1112 22.75 24.30 39.19
C ALA A 1112 21.76 23.13 39.00
N ALA A 1113 22.11 22.10 38.22
CA ALA A 1113 21.20 20.99 37.92
C ALA A 1113 20.60 20.34 39.20
N PRO A 1114 21.37 20.04 40.26
CA PRO A 1114 20.81 19.47 41.48
C PRO A 1114 19.87 20.43 42.25
N ASP A 1115 20.18 21.73 42.30
CA ASP A 1115 19.34 22.72 42.98
C ASP A 1115 18.00 22.94 42.26
N LEU A 1116 17.98 22.79 40.93
CA LEU A 1116 16.76 22.82 40.13
C LEU A 1116 15.85 21.64 40.43
N VAL A 1117 16.42 20.46 40.73
CA VAL A 1117 15.65 19.29 41.20
C VAL A 1117 14.93 19.63 42.50
N ASP A 1118 15.65 20.16 43.49
CA ASP A 1118 15.09 20.52 44.79
C ASP A 1118 13.99 21.57 44.66
N ARG A 1119 14.11 22.49 43.69
CA ARG A 1119 13.09 23.51 43.43
C ARG A 1119 11.77 22.92 42.94
N VAL A 1120 11.82 21.95 42.03
CA VAL A 1120 10.60 21.29 41.51
C VAL A 1120 9.99 20.39 42.59
N LEU A 1121 10.82 19.68 43.35
CA LEU A 1121 10.34 18.82 44.45
C LEU A 1121 9.61 19.59 45.55
N ARG A 1122 9.85 20.90 45.71
CA ARG A 1122 9.08 21.76 46.64
C ARG A 1122 7.66 22.11 46.16
N ARG A 1123 7.32 21.86 44.89
CA ARG A 1123 5.96 22.04 44.34
C ARG A 1123 5.08 20.78 44.45
N MET A 1124 5.70 19.64 44.70
CA MET A 1124 5.00 18.40 45.06
C MET A 1124 4.37 18.56 46.43
#